data_AF-A0AAW1NKY2-F1
#
_entry.id   AF-A0AAW1NKY2-F1
#
_cell.length_a   1.000
_cell.length_b   1.000
_cell.length_c   1.000
_cell.angle_alpha   90.00
_cell.angle_beta   90.00
_cell.angle_gamma   90.00
#
_symmetry.space_group_name_H-M   'P 1'
#
loop_
_entity.id
_entity.type
_entity.pdbx_description
1 polymer ?
#
loop_
_entity_poly.entity_id
_entity_poly.type
_entity_poly.pdbx_seq_one_letter_code
_entity_poly.pdbx_strand_id
1 'polypeptide(L)'
;MQRANSYRELATQGRWSLERARLTALQLAQQMRSWHSRERLTATLILWTLLGIALITWFSWDWPSGASERTPNTGSFMQHTLADSQGKFQEPRVLLRNNKDPLQVCIMSADFWGLDGAGGTATAYHLLANVLSMHSEENKVTFLGVSKDVGVCKKAARTNSRHGVNFECLSSEHFSPEVVETYPYERLSHAILSWVDQNLHRCDIIHAHEWGGTFADLTTMVNLKQLQSGLRVALESHGGHFWSCQGQRPMRPMDLTSLRIDHAERMTLQMGSLLISPTRYMTAFLRQRGWQLPKERLVIPNVLPEVKVTPIESKPVWRLVFLSRLEERKGIRLFVDAVNRLDHSALDRRFEVEFVGSDSRLDLLSSGEWLQERTSQWKFPTHIKVNADRATALHVLSAPGALLVFCSLVENMPYVLAEAVVKEVPFLVFDVGGVSEMLGGHLQSDNIISEPTADALYEALNAVLKNGTMTTAQLHHDVIKGRLSWRQWHQGVAEHGLAQWQKDDVAFSKAVHGLAGADRVTVAHIAANQSALELYHSLCEPDAVVPPGQKAKVHSKGRDAIVIVPPGYTVLDESILKRLPQILEASSSTENGIGAWTFGVQLPDGKHSYPTAPTWMLYGGDDEHCMDDVPVLIRRSTFCSSYLAEARTFLRYSPWMLALFLNQAGMLMHSFPRPLWKLDNWTSLEPGQSCSPDRFPPRSLSFNNFANMYGDSERYMVNLHLAPFPRPAASLVDDFPTEQGHKGWQVGFAAPRPDAGFQPFVFEAGEEDMLSSGKWRCPNASVEFPGLQRALAHPCALEGTGCCGLPAADFVLRFQSFLTAPAALFTMAYEVWPVCGDGLDVSVVNRLKDGTQRTLMSHAIAAEPQSKPQRHSVELKLPLHSGDNVDIIVHGRKNHDCDGVFLIDVQFWQDAQGSSRL
;
A
#
# COMPACT_ATOMS: atom_id res chain seq x y z
N MET A 1 -60.72 -33.70 5.70
CA MET A 1 -61.49 -32.50 5.28
C MET A 1 -62.43 -31.98 6.37
N GLN A 2 -63.32 -32.78 6.99
CA GLN A 2 -64.19 -32.28 8.08
C GLN A 2 -63.44 -31.71 9.30
N ARG A 3 -62.29 -32.27 9.70
CA ARG A 3 -61.44 -31.68 10.74
C ARG A 3 -60.70 -30.40 10.30
N ALA A 4 -60.45 -30.21 9.01
CA ALA A 4 -59.77 -29.01 8.50
C ALA A 4 -60.69 -27.78 8.54
N ASN A 5 -62.01 -27.98 8.38
CA ASN A 5 -63.00 -26.91 8.52
C ASN A 5 -63.18 -26.46 9.99
N SER A 6 -63.12 -27.38 10.96
CA SER A 6 -63.15 -27.01 12.39
C SER A 6 -61.91 -26.22 12.84
N TYR A 7 -60.74 -26.43 12.20
CA TYR A 7 -59.54 -25.64 12.49
C TYR A 7 -59.58 -24.23 11.87
N ARG A 8 -60.31 -24.07 10.75
CA ARG A 8 -60.50 -22.77 10.09
C ARG A 8 -61.42 -21.84 10.89
N GLU A 9 -62.46 -22.37 11.54
CA GLU A 9 -63.35 -21.63 12.44
C GLU A 9 -62.71 -21.24 13.77
N LEU A 10 -61.74 -22.02 14.28
CA LEU A 10 -61.03 -21.70 15.52
C LEU A 10 -59.93 -20.63 15.31
N ALA A 11 -59.35 -20.55 14.11
CA ALA A 11 -58.35 -19.54 13.76
C ALA A 11 -58.98 -18.14 13.54
N THR A 12 -60.22 -18.07 13.04
CA THR A 12 -60.94 -16.80 12.86
C THR A 12 -61.47 -16.18 14.16
N GLN A 13 -61.46 -16.92 15.28
CA GLN A 13 -61.94 -16.43 16.58
C GLN A 13 -60.82 -15.98 17.55
N GLY A 14 -59.57 -15.88 17.10
CA GLY A 14 -58.49 -15.22 17.85
C GLY A 14 -58.10 -15.87 19.19
N ARG A 15 -58.41 -17.15 19.43
CA ARG A 15 -58.07 -17.89 20.67
C ARG A 15 -57.09 -19.05 20.44
N TRP A 16 -56.04 -18.83 19.66
CA TRP A 16 -54.97 -19.82 19.45
C TRP A 16 -53.64 -19.30 20.02
N SER A 17 -53.20 -19.88 21.15
CA SER A 17 -51.88 -19.56 21.72
C SER A 17 -50.77 -20.35 21.01
N LEU A 18 -49.60 -19.71 20.85
CA LEU A 18 -48.39 -20.29 20.24
C LEU A 18 -47.99 -21.65 20.85
N GLU A 19 -48.27 -21.86 22.12
CA GLU A 19 -47.95 -23.08 22.85
C GLU A 19 -48.82 -24.28 22.43
N ARG A 20 -50.10 -24.05 22.10
CA ARG A 20 -50.98 -25.10 21.55
C ARG A 20 -50.65 -25.41 20.09
N ALA A 21 -50.27 -24.42 19.29
CA ALA A 21 -49.81 -24.63 17.92
C ALA A 21 -48.54 -25.52 17.87
N ARG A 22 -47.61 -25.29 18.80
CA ARG A 22 -46.38 -26.08 18.94
C ARG A 22 -46.65 -27.52 19.38
N LEU A 23 -47.54 -27.74 20.35
CA LEU A 23 -47.94 -29.09 20.80
C LEU A 23 -48.68 -29.88 19.69
N THR A 24 -49.52 -29.21 18.91
CA THR A 24 -50.27 -29.85 17.80
C THR A 24 -49.34 -30.21 16.65
N ALA A 25 -48.36 -29.35 16.32
CA ALA A 25 -47.34 -29.63 15.30
C ALA A 25 -46.44 -30.83 15.68
N LEU A 26 -46.07 -30.94 16.96
CA LEU A 26 -45.27 -32.06 17.48
C LEU A 26 -46.04 -33.39 17.45
N GLN A 27 -47.35 -33.40 17.76
CA GLN A 27 -48.19 -34.59 17.66
C GLN A 27 -48.40 -35.03 16.20
N LEU A 28 -48.59 -34.07 15.27
CA LEU A 28 -48.67 -34.38 13.83
C LEU A 28 -47.34 -34.92 13.28
N ALA A 29 -46.20 -34.37 13.72
CA ALA A 29 -44.88 -34.84 13.31
C ALA A 29 -44.58 -36.27 13.80
N GLN A 30 -45.08 -36.65 14.98
CA GLN A 30 -44.98 -38.03 15.48
C GLN A 30 -45.87 -39.00 14.69
N GLN A 31 -47.09 -38.60 14.30
CA GLN A 31 -47.97 -39.44 13.48
C GLN A 31 -47.49 -39.60 12.02
N MET A 32 -46.82 -38.59 11.45
CA MET A 32 -46.28 -38.66 10.08
C MET A 32 -45.13 -39.67 9.91
N ARG A 33 -44.51 -40.14 11.00
CA ARG A 33 -43.44 -41.16 10.95
C ARG A 33 -43.91 -42.56 10.55
N SER A 34 -45.22 -42.84 10.59
CA SER A 34 -45.79 -44.14 10.18
C SER A 34 -46.38 -44.15 8.76
N TRP A 35 -46.39 -43.02 8.04
CA TRP A 35 -47.04 -42.91 6.72
C TRP A 35 -46.09 -43.30 5.58
N HIS A 36 -46.62 -43.73 4.42
CA HIS A 36 -45.80 -44.06 3.25
C HIS A 36 -45.23 -42.81 2.56
N SER A 37 -44.12 -42.98 1.84
CA SER A 37 -43.26 -41.88 1.35
C SER A 37 -43.99 -40.84 0.49
N ARG A 38 -44.98 -41.26 -0.31
CA ARG A 38 -45.79 -40.34 -1.12
C ARG A 38 -46.74 -39.49 -0.27
N GLU A 39 -47.30 -40.02 0.80
CA GLU A 39 -48.23 -39.29 1.69
C GLU A 39 -47.51 -38.27 2.57
N ARG A 40 -46.26 -38.56 2.96
CA ARG A 40 -45.40 -37.61 3.69
C ARG A 40 -45.09 -36.38 2.84
N LEU A 41 -44.84 -36.57 1.54
CA LEU A 41 -44.50 -35.46 0.65
C LEU A 41 -45.68 -34.50 0.49
N THR A 42 -46.89 -35.02 0.28
CA THR A 42 -48.11 -34.21 0.16
C THR A 42 -48.46 -33.50 1.48
N ALA A 43 -48.33 -34.19 2.62
CA ALA A 43 -48.58 -33.58 3.93
C ALA A 43 -47.57 -32.46 4.27
N THR A 44 -46.31 -32.64 3.89
CA THR A 44 -45.25 -31.65 4.10
C THR A 44 -45.49 -30.41 3.24
N LEU A 45 -45.86 -30.59 1.97
CA LEU A 45 -46.23 -29.48 1.07
C LEU A 45 -47.40 -28.67 1.63
N ILE A 46 -48.47 -29.33 2.08
CA ILE A 46 -49.64 -28.64 2.66
C ILE A 46 -49.27 -27.85 3.92
N LEU A 47 -48.38 -28.38 4.77
CA LEU A 47 -47.89 -27.70 5.97
C LEU A 47 -47.09 -26.44 5.65
N TRP A 48 -46.21 -26.51 4.64
CA TRP A 48 -45.46 -25.35 4.17
C TRP A 48 -46.36 -24.27 3.56
N THR A 49 -47.39 -24.66 2.79
CA THR A 49 -48.36 -23.70 2.24
C THR A 49 -49.17 -23.02 3.34
N LEU A 50 -49.58 -23.75 4.38
CA LEU A 50 -50.33 -23.19 5.51
C LEU A 50 -49.46 -22.26 6.38
N LEU A 51 -48.18 -22.58 6.57
CA LEU A 51 -47.20 -21.71 7.25
C LEU A 51 -46.93 -20.43 6.46
N GLY A 52 -46.82 -20.53 5.13
CA GLY A 52 -46.67 -19.36 4.25
C GLY A 52 -47.89 -18.43 4.32
N ILE A 53 -49.11 -18.99 4.31
CA ILE A 53 -50.35 -18.20 4.44
C ILE A 53 -50.43 -17.54 5.81
N ALA A 54 -50.07 -18.24 6.90
CA ALA A 54 -50.08 -17.69 8.26
C ALA A 54 -49.08 -16.51 8.42
N LEU A 55 -47.89 -16.62 7.83
CA LEU A 55 -46.88 -15.55 7.81
C LEU A 55 -47.35 -14.32 7.01
N ILE A 56 -48.02 -14.52 5.88
CA ILE A 56 -48.58 -13.43 5.06
C ILE A 56 -49.72 -12.72 5.81
N THR A 57 -50.56 -13.45 6.53
CA THR A 57 -51.62 -12.86 7.37
C THR A 57 -51.10 -12.17 8.63
N TRP A 58 -49.91 -12.54 9.12
CA TRP A 58 -49.30 -11.90 10.31
C TRP A 58 -48.64 -10.55 9.96
N PHE A 59 -48.02 -10.43 8.78
CA PHE A 59 -47.46 -9.16 8.31
C PHE A 59 -48.49 -8.12 7.88
N SER A 60 -49.75 -8.53 7.67
CA SER A 60 -50.83 -7.63 7.25
C SER A 60 -51.66 -7.08 8.41
N TRP A 61 -51.45 -7.55 9.64
CA TRP A 61 -52.17 -7.14 10.86
C TRP A 61 -51.19 -6.88 12.02
N ASP A 62 -50.44 -5.77 11.95
CA ASP A 62 -50.01 -4.99 13.12
C ASP A 62 -49.37 -3.67 12.66
N TRP A 63 -50.23 -2.72 12.31
CA TRP A 63 -49.92 -1.29 12.36
C TRP A 63 -50.93 -0.61 13.29
N PRO A 64 -50.61 -0.41 14.59
CA PRO A 64 -51.45 0.39 15.46
C PRO A 64 -51.06 1.86 15.33
N SER A 65 -51.90 2.58 14.58
CA SER A 65 -52.12 4.02 14.73
C SER A 65 -52.71 4.30 16.12
N GLY A 66 -51.97 5.00 16.98
CA GLY A 66 -52.42 5.31 18.33
C GLY A 66 -51.39 6.05 19.18
N ALA A 67 -50.89 7.19 18.69
CA ALA A 67 -50.10 8.12 19.49
C ALA A 67 -51.01 8.81 20.52
N SER A 68 -50.92 8.41 21.79
CA SER A 68 -51.39 9.22 22.92
C SER A 68 -50.29 10.18 23.34
N GLU A 69 -50.62 11.47 23.34
CA GLU A 69 -49.83 12.58 23.82
C GLU A 69 -49.18 12.30 25.20
N ARG A 70 -47.87 12.06 25.17
CA ARG A 70 -46.98 12.47 26.25
C ARG A 70 -45.86 13.25 25.60
N THR A 71 -45.94 14.56 25.73
CA THR A 71 -44.93 15.53 25.33
C THR A 71 -43.55 15.09 25.88
N PRO A 72 -42.60 14.71 25.03
CA PRO A 72 -41.20 14.73 25.42
C PRO A 72 -40.79 16.19 25.44
N ASN A 73 -40.25 16.64 26.58
CA ASN A 73 -39.59 17.93 26.71
C ASN A 73 -38.71 18.19 25.47
N THR A 74 -39.15 19.14 24.65
CA THR A 74 -38.33 19.85 23.68
C THR A 74 -37.36 20.73 24.46
N GLY A 75 -36.30 20.11 24.97
CA GLY A 75 -35.24 20.78 25.69
C GLY A 75 -33.93 20.01 25.53
N SER A 76 -33.07 20.51 24.64
CA SER A 76 -31.66 20.11 24.48
C SER A 76 -31.39 18.73 23.86
N PHE A 77 -31.68 18.56 22.56
CA PHE A 77 -30.91 17.63 21.72
C PHE A 77 -29.67 18.36 21.20
N MET A 78 -28.48 17.93 21.61
CA MET A 78 -27.21 18.47 21.13
C MET A 78 -27.01 18.13 19.65
N GLN A 79 -26.80 19.18 18.85
CA GLN A 79 -26.31 19.12 17.48
C GLN A 79 -24.89 18.52 17.47
N HIS A 80 -24.75 17.35 16.85
CA HIS A 80 -23.47 16.64 16.68
C HIS A 80 -23.26 16.28 15.21
N THR A 81 -22.96 17.30 14.45
CA THR A 81 -22.42 17.23 13.09
C THR A 81 -21.47 18.40 12.96
N LEU A 82 -20.35 18.22 12.28
CA LEU A 82 -19.47 19.35 11.96
C LEU A 82 -20.19 20.43 11.14
N ALA A 83 -21.37 20.16 10.57
CA ALA A 83 -22.33 21.15 10.09
C ALA A 83 -23.48 21.35 11.10
N ASP A 84 -23.86 22.59 11.42
CA ASP A 84 -25.18 22.84 12.03
C ASP A 84 -26.31 22.49 11.04
N SER A 85 -27.58 22.63 11.45
CA SER A 85 -28.74 22.44 10.56
C SER A 85 -28.79 23.42 9.36
N GLN A 86 -27.75 24.23 9.17
CA GLN A 86 -27.53 25.15 8.05
C GLN A 86 -26.20 24.88 7.30
N GLY A 87 -25.51 23.77 7.53
CA GLY A 87 -24.33 23.39 6.74
C GLY A 87 -22.99 24.00 7.19
N LYS A 88 -22.92 24.77 8.28
CA LYS A 88 -21.67 25.48 8.65
C LYS A 88 -20.67 24.59 9.40
N PHE A 89 -19.49 24.40 8.80
CA PHE A 89 -18.33 23.74 9.41
C PHE A 89 -17.86 24.45 10.70
N GLN A 90 -17.90 23.79 11.87
CA GLN A 90 -17.44 24.38 13.14
C GLN A 90 -15.91 24.37 13.30
N GLU A 91 -15.37 25.39 13.99
CA GLU A 91 -13.99 25.39 14.50
C GLU A 91 -13.75 24.16 15.40
N PRO A 92 -12.53 23.58 15.42
CA PRO A 92 -12.23 22.42 16.25
C PRO A 92 -12.59 22.70 17.71
N ARG A 93 -13.64 22.04 18.20
CA ARG A 93 -14.02 22.12 19.62
C ARG A 93 -12.93 21.46 20.43
N VAL A 94 -12.14 22.26 21.14
CA VAL A 94 -11.17 21.77 22.11
C VAL A 94 -11.95 21.27 23.33
N LEU A 95 -12.33 19.99 23.33
CA LEU A 95 -12.75 19.31 24.55
C LEU A 95 -11.49 19.09 25.39
N LEU A 96 -11.11 20.08 26.20
CA LEU A 96 -10.02 19.94 27.16
C LEU A 96 -10.44 18.91 28.22
N ARG A 97 -9.87 17.71 28.11
CA ARG A 97 -10.11 16.61 29.03
C ARG A 97 -9.27 16.79 30.29
N ASN A 98 -9.80 16.41 31.45
CA ASN A 98 -9.09 16.53 32.72
C ASN A 98 -8.10 15.37 32.83
N ASN A 99 -6.81 15.63 33.14
CA ASN A 99 -5.77 14.60 33.24
C ASN A 99 -6.01 13.54 34.34
N LYS A 100 -7.08 13.67 35.14
CA LYS A 100 -7.48 12.68 36.15
C LYS A 100 -8.47 11.64 35.64
N ASP A 101 -9.05 11.85 34.45
CA ASP A 101 -9.99 10.89 33.88
C ASP A 101 -9.24 9.73 33.21
N PRO A 102 -9.77 8.48 33.27
CA PRO A 102 -9.17 7.35 32.58
C PRO A 102 -9.05 7.61 31.08
N LEU A 103 -7.92 7.24 30.46
CA LEU A 103 -7.65 7.41 29.03
C LEU A 103 -8.69 6.63 28.20
N GLN A 104 -9.27 7.28 27.21
CA GLN A 104 -10.27 6.65 26.34
C GLN A 104 -9.56 6.03 25.14
N VAL A 105 -9.45 4.70 25.15
CA VAL A 105 -8.71 3.94 24.14
C VAL A 105 -9.70 3.27 23.21
N CYS A 106 -9.67 3.65 21.94
CA CYS A 106 -10.42 2.99 20.88
C CYS A 106 -9.49 2.03 20.13
N ILE A 107 -9.87 0.77 20.01
CA ILE A 107 -9.18 -0.23 19.21
C ILE A 107 -10.09 -0.57 18.05
N MET A 108 -9.64 -0.38 16.83
CA MET A 108 -10.43 -0.60 15.62
C MET A 108 -9.71 -1.57 14.71
N SER A 109 -10.38 -2.66 14.33
CA SER A 109 -9.75 -3.68 13.48
C SER A 109 -10.74 -4.27 12.49
N ALA A 110 -10.29 -4.41 11.24
CA ALA A 110 -10.99 -5.15 10.18
C ALA A 110 -10.69 -6.66 10.22
N ASP A 111 -9.71 -7.09 11.02
CA ASP A 111 -9.48 -8.48 11.39
C ASP A 111 -9.74 -8.66 12.89
N PHE A 112 -10.81 -9.37 13.26
CA PHE A 112 -11.21 -9.55 14.66
C PHE A 112 -11.79 -10.94 14.92
N TRP A 113 -11.78 -11.39 16.18
CA TRP A 113 -12.31 -12.70 16.56
C TRP A 113 -13.80 -12.78 16.28
N GLY A 114 -14.22 -13.79 15.54
CA GLY A 114 -15.59 -13.97 15.07
C GLY A 114 -15.74 -13.85 13.55
N LEU A 115 -14.70 -13.40 12.85
CA LEU A 115 -14.54 -13.60 11.41
C LEU A 115 -14.03 -15.01 11.10
N ASP A 116 -14.49 -15.59 10.00
CA ASP A 116 -13.93 -16.82 9.47
C ASP A 116 -12.50 -16.55 8.97
N GLY A 117 -11.52 -17.25 9.54
CA GLY A 117 -10.11 -17.03 9.19
C GLY A 117 -9.41 -15.88 9.93
N ALA A 118 -9.98 -15.39 11.04
CA ALA A 118 -9.37 -14.36 11.88
C ALA A 118 -7.88 -14.66 12.19
N GLY A 119 -7.01 -13.68 11.92
CA GLY A 119 -5.58 -13.88 11.84
C GLY A 119 -4.77 -13.45 13.06
N GLY A 120 -3.48 -13.20 12.83
CA GLY A 120 -2.57 -12.67 13.84
C GLY A 120 -2.94 -11.25 14.27
N THR A 121 -3.45 -10.42 13.35
CA THR A 121 -3.91 -9.05 13.62
C THR A 121 -5.10 -9.07 14.60
N ALA A 122 -6.10 -9.92 14.35
CA ALA A 122 -7.19 -10.14 15.31
C ALA A 122 -6.67 -10.51 16.70
N THR A 123 -5.71 -11.45 16.76
CA THR A 123 -5.13 -11.89 18.03
C THR A 123 -4.42 -10.75 18.77
N ALA A 124 -3.65 -9.92 18.06
CA ALA A 124 -2.95 -8.76 18.64
C ALA A 124 -3.92 -7.76 19.26
N TYR A 125 -4.92 -7.31 18.50
CA TYR A 125 -5.87 -6.31 18.98
C TYR A 125 -6.75 -6.81 20.12
N HIS A 126 -7.19 -8.07 20.07
CA HIS A 126 -7.96 -8.64 21.16
C HIS A 126 -7.14 -8.79 22.45
N LEU A 127 -5.88 -9.23 22.35
CA LEU A 127 -5.01 -9.36 23.52
C LEU A 127 -4.63 -7.98 24.09
N LEU A 128 -4.39 -6.99 23.24
CA LEU A 128 -4.17 -5.60 23.66
C LEU A 128 -5.39 -5.05 24.40
N ALA A 129 -6.59 -5.18 23.80
CA ALA A 129 -7.84 -4.72 24.42
C ALA A 129 -8.05 -5.33 25.80
N ASN A 130 -7.79 -6.63 25.95
CA ASN A 130 -7.88 -7.32 27.23
C ASN A 130 -6.89 -6.80 28.27
N VAL A 131 -5.64 -6.53 27.88
CA VAL A 131 -4.61 -6.05 28.82
C VAL A 131 -4.95 -4.65 29.31
N LEU A 132 -5.40 -3.77 28.42
CA LEU A 132 -5.74 -2.39 28.78
C LEU A 132 -7.01 -2.32 29.64
N SER A 133 -7.99 -3.19 29.38
CA SER A 133 -9.24 -3.20 30.15
C SER A 133 -9.11 -3.75 31.57
N MET A 134 -8.03 -4.48 31.88
CA MET A 134 -7.77 -4.98 33.24
C MET A 134 -7.48 -3.85 34.24
N HIS A 135 -7.19 -2.63 33.77
CA HIS A 135 -6.94 -1.46 34.59
C HIS A 135 -7.94 -0.35 34.26
N SER A 136 -9.23 -0.56 34.56
CA SER A 136 -10.33 0.35 34.21
C SER A 136 -10.25 1.74 34.84
N GLU A 137 -9.49 1.88 35.93
CA GLU A 137 -9.16 3.17 36.56
C GLU A 137 -8.17 3.98 35.70
N GLU A 138 -7.36 3.32 34.88
CA GLU A 138 -6.36 3.93 33.99
C GLU A 138 -6.92 4.10 32.56
N ASN A 139 -7.68 3.11 32.06
CA ASN A 139 -8.15 3.06 30.67
C ASN A 139 -9.63 2.67 30.56
N LYS A 140 -10.36 3.35 29.66
CA LYS A 140 -11.67 2.92 29.17
C LYS A 140 -11.54 2.45 27.72
N VAL A 141 -11.76 1.15 27.50
CA VAL A 141 -11.48 0.52 26.20
C VAL A 141 -12.78 0.33 25.41
N THR A 142 -12.82 0.89 24.21
CA THR A 142 -13.83 0.57 23.18
C THR A 142 -13.16 -0.24 22.07
N PHE A 143 -13.76 -1.37 21.68
CA PHE A 143 -13.31 -2.18 20.55
C PHE A 143 -14.32 -2.09 19.42
N LEU A 144 -13.95 -1.56 18.25
CA LEU A 144 -14.80 -1.52 17.07
C LEU A 144 -14.42 -2.65 16.11
N GLY A 145 -15.33 -3.62 15.94
CA GLY A 145 -15.23 -4.62 14.88
C GLY A 145 -15.63 -4.01 13.54
N VAL A 146 -14.67 -3.85 12.63
CA VAL A 146 -14.87 -3.22 11.32
C VAL A 146 -15.23 -4.28 10.29
N SER A 147 -16.49 -4.32 9.85
CA SER A 147 -16.94 -5.23 8.79
C SER A 147 -18.11 -4.63 8.01
N LYS A 148 -18.19 -4.95 6.72
CA LYS A 148 -19.36 -4.63 5.88
C LYS A 148 -20.58 -5.46 6.30
N ASP A 149 -20.34 -6.66 6.81
CA ASP A 149 -21.38 -7.50 7.37
C ASP A 149 -21.58 -7.16 8.86
N VAL A 150 -22.54 -6.26 9.09
CA VAL A 150 -22.97 -5.84 10.43
C VAL A 150 -23.46 -7.03 11.27
N GLY A 151 -24.06 -8.06 10.64
CA GLY A 151 -24.55 -9.26 11.32
C GLY A 151 -23.41 -10.09 11.88
N VAL A 152 -22.35 -10.29 11.09
CA VAL A 152 -21.13 -10.98 11.52
C VAL A 152 -20.47 -10.26 12.70
N CYS A 153 -20.33 -8.92 12.62
CA CYS A 153 -19.79 -8.16 13.75
C CYS A 153 -20.66 -8.30 15.01
N LYS A 154 -22.00 -8.16 14.89
CA LYS A 154 -22.90 -8.30 16.04
C LYS A 154 -22.85 -9.70 16.66
N LYS A 155 -22.67 -10.75 15.86
CA LYS A 155 -22.46 -12.11 16.35
C LYS A 155 -21.13 -12.22 17.11
N ALA A 156 -20.05 -11.70 16.53
CA ALA A 156 -18.73 -11.66 17.13
C ALA A 156 -18.71 -10.88 18.45
N ALA A 157 -19.39 -9.74 18.51
CA ALA A 157 -19.52 -8.92 19.71
C ALA A 157 -20.19 -9.69 20.85
N ARG A 158 -21.23 -10.50 20.55
CA ARG A 158 -21.90 -11.33 21.56
C ARG A 158 -20.97 -12.42 22.10
N THR A 159 -20.23 -13.11 21.23
CA THR A 159 -19.34 -14.21 21.63
C THR A 159 -18.07 -13.74 22.31
N ASN A 160 -17.58 -12.55 21.97
CA ASN A 160 -16.32 -12.00 22.45
C ASN A 160 -16.50 -10.84 23.44
N SER A 161 -17.73 -10.55 23.86
CA SER A 161 -18.00 -9.59 24.93
C SER A 161 -17.31 -10.05 26.21
N ARG A 162 -16.36 -9.24 26.67
CA ARG A 162 -15.56 -9.50 27.87
C ARG A 162 -15.75 -8.36 28.86
N HIS A 163 -15.59 -8.67 30.14
CA HIS A 163 -15.69 -7.67 31.19
C HIS A 163 -14.62 -6.58 30.98
N GLY A 164 -15.06 -5.32 30.95
CA GLY A 164 -14.18 -4.14 30.83
C GLY A 164 -13.90 -3.65 29.40
N VAL A 165 -14.33 -4.36 28.35
CA VAL A 165 -14.21 -3.90 26.95
C VAL A 165 -15.59 -3.59 26.39
N ASN A 166 -15.83 -2.36 25.93
CA ASN A 166 -17.05 -2.03 25.22
C ASN A 166 -16.92 -2.38 23.73
N PHE A 167 -17.53 -3.48 23.30
CA PHE A 167 -17.47 -3.95 21.92
C PHE A 167 -18.59 -3.32 21.08
N GLU A 168 -18.20 -2.63 20.01
CA GLU A 168 -19.06 -1.88 19.10
C GLU A 168 -18.95 -2.42 17.67
N CYS A 169 -19.97 -2.12 16.86
CA CYS A 169 -20.02 -2.47 15.44
C CYS A 169 -20.51 -1.29 14.62
N LEU A 170 -20.10 -1.24 13.34
CA LEU A 170 -20.74 -0.36 12.37
C LEU A 170 -22.22 -0.73 12.21
N SER A 171 -23.07 0.28 12.07
CA SER A 171 -24.48 0.17 11.65
C SER A 171 -24.66 0.56 10.18
N SER A 172 -25.83 0.29 9.61
CA SER A 172 -26.17 0.67 8.22
C SER A 172 -26.12 2.18 7.97
N GLU A 173 -26.30 3.02 9.00
CA GLU A 173 -26.28 4.48 8.83
C GLU A 173 -24.87 5.02 8.52
N HIS A 174 -23.82 4.35 9.00
CA HIS A 174 -22.43 4.74 8.73
C HIS A 174 -22.05 4.49 7.27
N PHE A 175 -22.77 3.62 6.57
CA PHE A 175 -22.57 3.31 5.16
C PHE A 175 -23.41 4.18 4.22
N SER A 176 -24.04 5.23 4.76
CA SER A 176 -24.83 6.22 4.03
C SER A 176 -24.08 7.55 4.00
N PRO A 177 -24.00 8.22 2.84
CA PRO A 177 -24.47 7.77 1.52
C PRO A 177 -23.62 6.62 0.96
N GLU A 178 -24.15 5.92 -0.04
CA GLU A 178 -23.45 4.80 -0.68
C GLU A 178 -22.19 5.29 -1.41
N VAL A 179 -21.08 4.59 -1.21
CA VAL A 179 -19.81 4.86 -1.87
C VAL A 179 -19.57 3.82 -2.96
N VAL A 180 -19.19 4.29 -4.15
CA VAL A 180 -18.68 3.46 -5.23
C VAL A 180 -17.27 3.02 -4.91
N GLU A 181 -17.05 1.72 -4.81
CA GLU A 181 -15.75 1.15 -4.44
C GLU A 181 -14.91 0.86 -5.68
N THR A 182 -13.67 1.37 -5.66
CA THR A 182 -12.64 1.06 -6.65
C THR A 182 -11.66 -0.01 -6.16
N TYR A 183 -11.69 -0.30 -4.86
CA TYR A 183 -11.03 -1.43 -4.20
C TYR A 183 -11.87 -1.92 -2.99
N PRO A 184 -11.69 -3.17 -2.52
CA PRO A 184 -12.64 -3.83 -1.60
C PRO A 184 -12.83 -3.19 -0.21
N TYR A 185 -12.06 -2.17 0.17
CA TYR A 185 -12.05 -1.60 1.52
C TYR A 185 -12.40 -0.11 1.56
N GLU A 186 -12.61 0.52 0.41
CA GLU A 186 -12.86 1.96 0.30
C GLU A 186 -14.10 2.40 1.08
N ARG A 187 -15.22 1.67 0.92
CA ARG A 187 -16.46 1.97 1.65
C ARG A 187 -16.31 1.79 3.16
N LEU A 188 -15.43 0.90 3.61
CA LEU A 188 -15.15 0.73 5.04
C LEU A 188 -14.39 1.94 5.59
N SER A 189 -13.44 2.50 4.84
CA SER A 189 -12.71 3.72 5.23
C SER A 189 -13.65 4.88 5.54
N HIS A 190 -14.60 5.15 4.64
CA HIS A 190 -15.62 6.19 4.85
C HIS A 190 -16.55 5.88 6.04
N ALA A 191 -16.99 4.62 6.18
CA ALA A 191 -17.90 4.23 7.26
C ALA A 191 -17.23 4.32 8.64
N ILE A 192 -15.94 4.00 8.74
CA ILE A 192 -15.16 4.19 9.97
C ILE A 192 -15.08 5.67 10.33
N LEU A 193 -14.77 6.54 9.36
CA LEU A 193 -14.72 7.98 9.62
C LEU A 193 -16.09 8.51 10.09
N SER A 194 -17.18 8.04 9.49
CA SER A 194 -18.55 8.37 9.91
C SER A 194 -18.83 7.95 11.37
N TRP A 195 -18.42 6.73 11.75
CA TRP A 195 -18.56 6.26 13.13
C TRP A 195 -17.74 7.09 14.11
N VAL A 196 -16.49 7.41 13.75
CA VAL A 196 -15.59 8.21 14.60
C VAL A 196 -16.17 9.61 14.82
N ASP A 197 -16.68 10.27 13.78
CA ASP A 197 -17.26 11.62 13.88
C ASP A 197 -18.42 11.66 14.89
N GLN A 198 -19.22 10.59 14.94
CA GLN A 198 -20.34 10.44 15.89
C GLN A 198 -19.89 10.06 17.31
N ASN A 199 -18.66 9.55 17.48
CA ASN A 199 -18.16 8.96 18.73
C ASN A 199 -16.86 9.60 19.25
N LEU A 200 -16.49 10.80 18.78
CA LEU A 200 -15.22 11.46 19.14
C LEU A 200 -14.95 11.51 20.65
N HIS A 201 -15.98 11.78 21.45
CA HIS A 201 -15.91 11.84 22.93
C HIS A 201 -15.43 10.53 23.60
N ARG A 202 -15.33 9.43 22.85
CA ARG A 202 -14.95 8.10 23.32
C ARG A 202 -13.52 7.70 22.95
N CYS A 203 -12.76 8.53 22.25
CA CYS A 203 -11.45 8.16 21.75
C CYS A 203 -10.44 9.29 21.98
N ASP A 204 -9.53 9.16 22.95
CA ASP A 204 -8.34 10.03 23.01
C ASP A 204 -7.23 9.49 22.09
N ILE A 205 -7.16 8.16 22.00
CA ILE A 205 -6.23 7.45 21.12
C ILE A 205 -6.96 6.32 20.41
N ILE A 206 -6.69 6.19 19.11
CA ILE A 206 -7.22 5.13 18.27
C ILE A 206 -6.06 4.23 17.85
N HIS A 207 -6.16 2.94 18.16
CA HIS A 207 -5.30 1.91 17.57
C HIS A 207 -5.98 1.34 16.33
N ALA A 208 -5.24 1.30 15.23
CA ALA A 208 -5.70 0.84 13.92
C ALA A 208 -4.54 0.25 13.13
N HIS A 209 -4.81 -0.47 12.04
CA HIS A 209 -3.76 -1.11 11.22
C HIS A 209 -3.73 -0.52 9.80
N GLU A 210 -2.65 -0.75 9.07
CA GLU A 210 -2.51 -0.32 7.68
C GLU A 210 -3.37 -1.15 6.72
N TRP A 211 -3.61 -2.43 7.04
CA TRP A 211 -4.14 -3.44 6.11
C TRP A 211 -5.38 -2.97 5.33
N GLY A 212 -5.30 -3.18 4.01
CA GLY A 212 -6.37 -2.87 3.06
C GLY A 212 -6.58 -1.36 2.83
N GLY A 213 -5.82 -0.48 3.49
CA GLY A 213 -6.09 0.95 3.50
C GLY A 213 -7.41 1.32 4.20
N THR A 214 -7.93 0.43 5.05
CA THR A 214 -9.22 0.55 5.72
C THR A 214 -9.36 1.80 6.60
N PHE A 215 -8.25 2.46 6.97
CA PHE A 215 -8.23 3.63 7.85
C PHE A 215 -7.63 4.88 7.18
N ALA A 216 -7.54 4.90 5.85
CA ALA A 216 -6.96 6.00 5.09
C ALA A 216 -7.67 7.34 5.36
N ASP A 217 -9.01 7.34 5.44
CA ASP A 217 -9.82 8.53 5.69
C ASP A 217 -9.61 9.08 7.10
N LEU A 218 -9.63 8.18 8.08
CA LEU A 218 -9.46 8.52 9.49
C LEU A 218 -8.10 9.14 9.74
N THR A 219 -7.04 8.49 9.27
CA THR A 219 -5.67 8.99 9.40
C THR A 219 -5.49 10.33 8.69
N THR A 220 -6.08 10.49 7.50
CA THR A 220 -6.09 11.76 6.76
C THR A 220 -6.72 12.89 7.58
N MET A 221 -7.91 12.68 8.16
CA MET A 221 -8.61 13.71 8.93
C MET A 221 -7.90 14.06 10.25
N VAL A 222 -7.28 13.07 10.91
CA VAL A 222 -6.48 13.30 12.13
C VAL A 222 -5.19 14.05 11.83
N ASN A 223 -4.51 13.70 10.73
CA ASN A 223 -3.28 14.38 10.30
C ASN A 223 -3.52 15.87 10.05
N LEU A 224 -4.63 16.19 9.36
CA LEU A 224 -5.05 17.55 9.04
C LEU A 224 -5.69 18.30 10.21
N LYS A 225 -5.73 17.69 11.41
CA LYS A 225 -6.33 18.28 12.62
C LYS A 225 -7.77 18.74 12.41
N GLN A 226 -8.52 17.99 11.59
CA GLN A 226 -9.94 18.27 11.28
C GLN A 226 -10.91 17.52 12.21
N LEU A 227 -10.40 16.72 13.15
CA LEU A 227 -11.18 16.10 14.23
C LEU A 227 -10.85 16.79 15.57
N GLN A 228 -11.17 16.14 16.70
CA GLN A 228 -10.89 16.71 18.02
C GLN A 228 -9.39 16.91 18.30
N SER A 229 -9.07 17.99 18.99
CA SER A 229 -7.69 18.30 19.40
C SER A 229 -7.15 17.25 20.36
N GLY A 230 -5.90 16.83 20.15
CA GLY A 230 -5.21 15.82 20.95
C GLY A 230 -5.43 14.39 20.49
N LEU A 231 -6.41 14.12 19.62
CA LEU A 231 -6.63 12.77 19.08
C LEU A 231 -5.41 12.30 18.29
N ARG A 232 -5.00 11.05 18.51
CA ARG A 232 -3.93 10.39 17.76
C ARG A 232 -4.39 9.04 17.25
N VAL A 233 -3.91 8.67 16.06
CA VAL A 233 -4.04 7.33 15.51
C VAL A 233 -2.69 6.63 15.61
N ALA A 234 -2.62 5.62 16.47
CA ALA A 234 -1.50 4.70 16.58
C ALA A 234 -1.71 3.55 15.59
N LEU A 235 -0.86 3.51 14.58
CA LEU A 235 -0.93 2.48 13.56
C LEU A 235 -0.05 1.29 13.94
N GLU A 236 -0.64 0.13 14.18
CA GLU A 236 0.10 -1.11 14.38
C GLU A 236 0.35 -1.80 13.04
N SER A 237 1.60 -1.81 12.58
CA SER A 237 1.95 -2.44 11.30
C SER A 237 2.19 -3.94 11.47
N HIS A 238 1.24 -4.72 10.97
CA HIS A 238 1.32 -6.18 11.00
C HIS A 238 1.85 -6.79 9.69
N GLY A 239 1.91 -5.99 8.61
CA GLY A 239 2.38 -6.41 7.30
C GLY A 239 1.24 -6.40 6.28
N GLY A 240 1.07 -5.25 5.63
CA GLY A 240 0.06 -5.02 4.58
C GLY A 240 0.19 -5.91 3.34
N HIS A 241 -0.70 -5.66 2.38
CA HIS A 241 -0.87 -6.38 1.12
C HIS A 241 0.46 -6.66 0.42
N PHE A 242 1.26 -5.61 0.18
CA PHE A 242 2.52 -5.75 -0.55
C PHE A 242 3.53 -6.67 0.17
N TRP A 243 3.65 -6.55 1.49
CA TRP A 243 4.49 -7.46 2.27
C TRP A 243 3.98 -8.89 2.20
N SER A 244 2.66 -9.07 2.32
CA SER A 244 2.01 -10.37 2.30
C SER A 244 2.13 -11.09 0.94
N CYS A 245 2.33 -10.38 -0.17
CA CYS A 245 2.40 -11.00 -1.49
C CYS A 245 3.81 -11.42 -1.94
N GLN A 246 4.87 -11.05 -1.23
CA GLN A 246 6.27 -11.31 -1.67
C GLN A 246 6.66 -12.79 -1.73
N GLY A 247 5.94 -13.65 -1.02
CA GLY A 247 6.22 -15.10 -0.98
C GLY A 247 5.41 -15.94 -1.96
N GLN A 248 4.61 -15.35 -2.87
CA GLN A 248 3.79 -16.09 -3.84
C GLN A 248 4.49 -16.16 -5.22
N ARG A 249 4.60 -17.35 -5.81
CA ARG A 249 5.11 -17.59 -7.18
C ARG A 249 3.97 -17.97 -8.13
N PRO A 250 4.01 -17.54 -9.41
CA PRO A 250 4.71 -16.38 -9.95
C PRO A 250 3.85 -15.12 -9.78
N MET A 251 4.47 -13.95 -9.88
CA MET A 251 3.85 -12.62 -9.89
C MET A 251 3.54 -12.01 -8.53
N ARG A 252 4.22 -10.87 -8.28
CA ARG A 252 3.62 -9.79 -7.48
C ARG A 252 2.24 -9.51 -8.09
N PRO A 253 1.18 -9.29 -7.29
CA PRO A 253 -0.07 -8.81 -7.85
C PRO A 253 0.18 -7.45 -8.50
N MET A 254 0.22 -7.44 -9.83
CA MET A 254 0.37 -6.25 -10.66
C MET A 254 -1.01 -5.76 -11.14
N ASP A 255 -2.09 -6.39 -10.72
CA ASP A 255 -3.44 -5.97 -11.04
C ASP A 255 -3.77 -4.62 -10.38
N LEU A 256 -4.61 -3.81 -11.04
CA LEU A 256 -4.91 -2.46 -10.58
C LEU A 256 -5.47 -2.42 -9.15
N THR A 257 -6.27 -3.42 -8.77
CA THR A 257 -6.87 -3.50 -7.43
C THR A 257 -5.79 -3.64 -6.36
N SER A 258 -4.81 -4.49 -6.59
CA SER A 258 -3.65 -4.62 -5.70
C SER A 258 -2.83 -3.33 -5.59
N LEU A 259 -2.74 -2.54 -6.67
CA LEU A 259 -2.08 -1.22 -6.61
C LEU A 259 -2.87 -0.23 -5.77
N ARG A 260 -4.19 -0.20 -5.92
CA ARG A 260 -5.08 0.66 -5.13
C ARG A 260 -5.01 0.32 -3.65
N ILE A 261 -4.99 -0.97 -3.32
CA ILE A 261 -4.82 -1.44 -1.94
C ILE A 261 -3.47 -0.98 -1.39
N ASP A 262 -2.37 -1.28 -2.09
CA ASP A 262 -1.02 -0.88 -1.64
C ASP A 262 -0.89 0.64 -1.49
N HIS A 263 -1.45 1.42 -2.40
CA HIS A 263 -1.53 2.88 -2.27
C HIS A 263 -2.31 3.29 -1.02
N ALA A 264 -3.50 2.74 -0.79
CA ALA A 264 -4.32 3.08 0.37
C ALA A 264 -3.64 2.69 1.70
N GLU A 265 -2.90 1.58 1.74
CA GLU A 265 -2.07 1.18 2.89
C GLU A 265 -0.94 2.18 3.16
N ARG A 266 -0.24 2.63 2.12
CA ARG A 266 0.78 3.68 2.23
C ARG A 266 0.21 4.98 2.75
N MET A 267 -0.94 5.39 2.21
CA MET A 267 -1.61 6.60 2.66
C MET A 267 -2.03 6.50 4.11
N THR A 268 -2.52 5.34 4.53
CA THR A 268 -2.83 5.09 5.94
C THR A 268 -1.58 5.29 6.81
N LEU A 269 -0.45 4.65 6.47
CA LEU A 269 0.79 4.79 7.24
C LEU A 269 1.35 6.22 7.20
N GLN A 270 1.41 6.83 6.02
CA GLN A 270 1.94 8.18 5.83
C GLN A 270 1.12 9.23 6.59
N MET A 271 -0.21 9.10 6.63
CA MET A 271 -1.07 10.04 7.34
C MET A 271 -1.23 9.71 8.84
N GLY A 272 -0.74 8.55 9.27
CA GLY A 272 -0.75 8.11 10.66
C GLY A 272 -0.08 9.11 11.62
N SER A 273 -0.57 9.16 12.86
CA SER A 273 0.04 10.03 13.87
C SER A 273 1.35 9.46 14.41
N LEU A 274 1.36 8.15 14.65
CA LEU A 274 2.54 7.40 15.05
C LEU A 274 2.41 5.95 14.56
N LEU A 275 3.56 5.29 14.37
CA LEU A 275 3.66 3.91 13.93
C LEU A 275 4.22 3.04 15.06
N ILE A 276 3.49 1.99 15.42
CA ILE A 276 3.95 0.95 16.31
C ILE A 276 4.15 -0.31 15.49
N SER A 277 5.30 -0.95 15.65
CA SER A 277 5.61 -2.21 14.98
C SER A 277 5.93 -3.26 16.04
N PRO A 278 5.48 -4.52 15.90
CA PRO A 278 5.87 -5.57 16.81
C PRO A 278 7.35 -5.95 16.71
N THR A 279 8.00 -5.64 15.58
CA THR A 279 9.40 -5.97 15.30
C THR A 279 10.14 -4.81 14.64
N ARG A 280 11.46 -4.75 14.77
CA ARG A 280 12.32 -3.80 14.04
C ARG A 280 12.31 -4.13 12.55
N TYR A 281 12.23 -5.41 12.20
CA TYR A 281 12.15 -5.90 10.82
C TYR A 281 11.07 -5.18 10.03
N MET A 282 9.82 -5.12 10.51
CA MET A 282 8.73 -4.55 9.71
C MET A 282 8.94 -3.05 9.45
N THR A 283 9.41 -2.30 10.45
CA THR A 283 9.78 -0.88 10.25
C THR A 283 10.94 -0.74 9.26
N ALA A 284 11.98 -1.57 9.37
CA ALA A 284 13.11 -1.57 8.44
C ALA A 284 12.68 -1.95 7.02
N PHE A 285 11.78 -2.94 6.87
CA PHE A 285 11.25 -3.41 5.61
C PHE A 285 10.52 -2.30 4.85
N LEU A 286 9.64 -1.56 5.54
CA LEU A 286 8.91 -0.43 4.97
C LEU A 286 9.86 0.71 4.60
N ARG A 287 10.83 1.03 5.46
CA ARG A 287 11.84 2.07 5.20
C ARG A 287 12.79 1.74 4.06
N GLN A 288 13.26 0.50 3.95
CA GLN A 288 14.12 0.05 2.86
C GLN A 288 13.44 0.18 1.50
N ARG A 289 12.11 0.08 1.51
CA ARG A 289 11.30 0.33 0.34
C ARG A 289 11.02 1.82 0.19
N GLY A 290 11.33 2.71 1.14
CA GLY A 290 11.07 4.14 0.99
C GLY A 290 9.62 4.54 1.29
N TRP A 291 8.86 3.69 1.99
CA TRP A 291 7.55 4.11 2.52
C TRP A 291 7.77 5.35 3.38
N GLN A 292 6.94 6.38 3.18
CA GLN A 292 6.90 7.52 4.10
C GLN A 292 6.18 7.05 5.36
N LEU A 293 6.89 7.09 6.49
CA LEU A 293 6.38 6.63 7.78
C LEU A 293 6.23 7.81 8.73
N PRO A 294 5.34 7.73 9.73
CA PRO A 294 5.23 8.73 10.78
C PRO A 294 6.58 8.97 11.45
N LYS A 295 6.78 10.18 11.97
CA LYS A 295 8.00 10.57 12.71
C LYS A 295 8.19 9.72 13.95
N GLU A 296 7.12 9.62 14.74
CA GLU A 296 7.06 8.80 15.95
C GLU A 296 6.89 7.35 15.55
N ARG A 297 7.93 6.56 15.84
CA ARG A 297 7.99 5.12 15.54
C ARG A 297 8.45 4.37 16.76
N LEU A 298 7.68 3.38 17.17
CA LEU A 298 7.97 2.56 18.34
C LEU A 298 8.02 1.10 17.91
N VAL A 299 8.90 0.34 18.56
CA VAL A 299 8.93 -1.12 18.44
C VAL A 299 8.46 -1.69 19.76
N ILE A 300 7.21 -2.15 19.78
CA ILE A 300 6.58 -2.74 20.96
C ILE A 300 6.01 -4.10 20.52
N PRO A 301 6.59 -5.23 20.98
CA PRO A 301 6.08 -6.55 20.65
C PRO A 301 4.60 -6.68 20.98
N ASN A 302 3.82 -7.38 20.15
CA ASN A 302 2.41 -7.62 20.47
C ASN A 302 2.30 -8.35 21.81
N VAL A 303 1.17 -8.12 22.48
CA VAL A 303 0.83 -8.85 23.70
C VAL A 303 0.72 -10.34 23.38
N LEU A 304 1.48 -11.16 24.10
CA LEU A 304 1.34 -12.61 24.05
C LEU A 304 0.36 -13.09 25.14
N PRO A 305 -0.30 -14.26 24.94
CA PRO A 305 -0.92 -15.00 26.04
C PRO A 305 0.08 -15.27 27.16
N GLU A 306 -0.37 -15.60 28.38
CA GLU A 306 0.54 -15.84 29.51
C GLU A 306 1.66 -16.84 29.16
N VAL A 307 2.88 -16.32 29.08
CA VAL A 307 4.09 -17.09 28.81
C VAL A 307 4.70 -17.51 30.15
N LYS A 308 4.77 -18.81 30.40
CA LYS A 308 5.61 -19.35 31.48
C LYS A 308 6.97 -19.66 30.89
N VAL A 309 8.03 -19.12 31.49
CA VAL A 309 9.39 -19.50 31.10
C VAL A 309 9.64 -20.90 31.61
N THR A 310 9.80 -21.85 30.70
CA THR A 310 10.10 -23.25 31.00
C THR A 310 11.56 -23.57 30.62
N PRO A 311 12.22 -24.51 31.30
CA PRO A 311 13.56 -24.96 30.93
C PRO A 311 13.60 -25.53 29.51
N ILE A 312 14.75 -25.41 28.85
CA ILE A 312 15.00 -26.07 27.57
C ILE A 312 15.08 -27.58 27.81
N GLU A 313 14.33 -28.35 27.04
CA GLU A 313 14.29 -29.81 27.13
C GLU A 313 14.54 -30.44 25.76
N SER A 314 15.22 -31.59 25.75
CA SER A 314 15.32 -32.42 24.55
C SER A 314 14.10 -33.34 24.45
N LYS A 315 13.34 -33.22 23.36
CA LYS A 315 12.14 -34.00 23.09
C LYS A 315 12.40 -34.95 21.91
N PRO A 316 11.83 -36.17 21.91
CA PRO A 316 11.99 -37.06 20.78
C PRO A 316 11.17 -36.59 19.58
N VAL A 317 11.64 -36.90 18.37
CA VAL A 317 11.05 -36.46 17.10
C VAL A 317 10.86 -37.64 16.16
N TRP A 318 9.63 -37.81 15.68
CA TRP A 318 9.31 -38.70 14.55
C TRP A 318 8.12 -38.21 13.72
N ARG A 319 7.44 -37.13 14.12
CA ARG A 319 6.27 -36.59 13.43
C ARG A 319 6.57 -35.18 12.96
N LEU A 320 6.59 -34.95 11.65
CA LEU A 320 6.71 -33.59 11.10
C LEU A 320 5.33 -32.94 11.03
N VAL A 321 5.20 -31.74 11.57
CA VAL A 321 3.96 -30.98 11.55
C VAL A 321 4.17 -29.68 10.79
N PHE A 322 3.42 -29.49 9.71
CA PHE A 322 3.26 -28.21 9.03
C PHE A 322 1.96 -27.56 9.53
N LEU A 323 2.06 -26.51 10.35
CA LEU A 323 0.91 -25.78 10.91
C LEU A 323 0.95 -24.31 10.48
N SER A 324 0.19 -23.97 9.44
CA SER A 324 -0.05 -22.58 9.02
C SER A 324 -1.15 -22.54 7.94
N ARG A 325 -1.46 -21.38 7.37
CA ARG A 325 -2.29 -21.34 6.15
C ARG A 325 -1.58 -22.12 5.03
N LEU A 326 -2.31 -22.98 4.32
CA LEU A 326 -1.74 -23.90 3.32
C LEU A 326 -1.49 -23.18 1.98
N GLU A 327 -0.67 -22.12 2.02
CA GLU A 327 -0.36 -21.24 0.89
C GLU A 327 1.15 -21.20 0.59
N GLU A 328 1.50 -20.71 -0.61
CA GLU A 328 2.88 -20.64 -1.10
C GLU A 328 3.83 -19.92 -0.14
N ARG A 329 3.40 -18.76 0.35
CA ARG A 329 4.18 -17.90 1.23
C ARG A 329 4.57 -18.56 2.55
N LYS A 330 3.77 -19.53 3.00
CA LYS A 330 4.06 -20.29 4.21
C LYS A 330 5.00 -21.47 3.96
N GLY A 331 5.50 -21.61 2.74
CA GLY A 331 6.54 -22.55 2.35
C GLY A 331 6.07 -23.99 2.18
N ILE A 332 4.77 -24.19 1.90
CA ILE A 332 4.21 -25.54 1.73
C ILE A 332 4.94 -26.34 0.63
N ARG A 333 5.39 -25.69 -0.45
CA ARG A 333 6.23 -26.32 -1.48
C ARG A 333 7.61 -26.69 -0.97
N LEU A 334 8.30 -25.76 -0.31
CA LEU A 334 9.63 -26.00 0.25
C LEU A 334 9.61 -27.19 1.22
N PHE A 335 8.57 -27.26 2.05
CA PHE A 335 8.36 -28.37 2.97
C PHE A 335 8.22 -29.70 2.21
N VAL A 336 7.30 -29.79 1.25
CA VAL A 336 7.08 -31.01 0.45
C VAL A 336 8.34 -31.40 -0.33
N ASP A 337 9.03 -30.45 -0.94
CA ASP A 337 10.25 -30.67 -1.71
C ASP A 337 11.42 -31.15 -0.82
N ALA A 338 11.53 -30.65 0.41
CA ALA A 338 12.52 -31.13 1.37
C ALA A 338 12.21 -32.55 1.87
N VAL A 339 10.94 -32.85 2.18
CA VAL A 339 10.51 -34.20 2.61
C VAL A 339 10.73 -35.23 1.49
N ASN A 340 10.46 -34.87 0.24
CA ASN A 340 10.70 -35.75 -0.93
C ASN A 340 12.16 -36.19 -1.10
N ARG A 341 13.11 -35.46 -0.51
CA ARG A 341 14.55 -35.73 -0.61
C ARG A 341 15.08 -36.60 0.53
N LEU A 342 14.28 -36.82 1.59
CA LEU A 342 14.65 -37.67 2.70
C LEU A 342 14.84 -39.12 2.22
N ASP A 343 15.84 -39.81 2.78
CA ASP A 343 15.97 -41.26 2.55
C ASP A 343 14.90 -41.99 3.35
N HIS A 344 13.80 -42.34 2.69
CA HIS A 344 12.65 -43.00 3.32
C HIS A 344 13.01 -44.34 3.98
N SER A 345 14.11 -44.99 3.58
CA SER A 345 14.54 -46.26 4.17
C SER A 345 15.24 -46.10 5.52
N ALA A 346 15.74 -44.89 5.81
CA ALA A 346 16.47 -44.55 7.04
C ALA A 346 15.58 -43.92 8.13
N LEU A 347 14.28 -43.71 7.86
CA LEU A 347 13.34 -43.08 8.79
C LEU A 347 12.85 -44.05 9.88
N ASP A 348 12.52 -43.52 11.06
CA ASP A 348 11.85 -44.27 12.13
C ASP A 348 10.55 -44.91 11.60
N ARG A 349 10.22 -46.14 12.05
CA ARG A 349 8.98 -46.84 11.63
C ARG A 349 7.70 -46.09 12.02
N ARG A 350 7.79 -45.18 12.99
CA ARG A 350 6.70 -44.30 13.44
C ARG A 350 6.62 -43.01 12.64
N PHE A 351 7.52 -42.79 11.68
CA PHE A 351 7.59 -41.52 10.97
C PHE A 351 6.28 -41.19 10.26
N GLU A 352 5.82 -39.96 10.42
CA GLU A 352 4.59 -39.46 9.80
C GLU A 352 4.62 -37.95 9.59
N VAL A 353 3.74 -37.47 8.71
CA VAL A 353 3.62 -36.05 8.36
C VAL A 353 2.18 -35.57 8.54
N GLU A 354 2.01 -34.46 9.25
CA GLU A 354 0.72 -33.78 9.41
C GLU A 354 0.74 -32.38 8.79
N PHE A 355 -0.22 -32.11 7.90
CA PHE A 355 -0.54 -30.77 7.39
C PHE A 355 -1.81 -30.26 8.07
N VAL A 356 -1.74 -29.10 8.70
CA VAL A 356 -2.85 -28.49 9.42
C VAL A 356 -2.93 -27.01 9.05
N GLY A 357 -4.07 -26.56 8.55
CA GLY A 357 -4.16 -25.19 8.06
C GLY A 357 -5.42 -24.84 7.31
N SER A 358 -5.69 -23.55 7.18
CA SER A 358 -6.77 -23.09 6.28
C SER A 358 -6.42 -23.41 4.83
N ASP A 359 -7.44 -23.78 4.05
CA ASP A 359 -7.30 -24.02 2.62
C ASP A 359 -6.82 -22.75 1.91
N SER A 360 -6.13 -22.94 0.78
CA SER A 360 -5.73 -21.87 -0.13
C SER A 360 -5.69 -22.40 -1.56
N ARG A 361 -5.19 -21.60 -2.49
CA ARG A 361 -4.98 -22.01 -3.88
C ARG A 361 -3.50 -22.16 -4.22
N LEU A 362 -3.14 -23.31 -4.78
CA LEU A 362 -1.80 -23.65 -5.26
C LEU A 362 -1.93 -24.26 -6.65
N ASP A 363 -1.25 -23.71 -7.66
CA ASP A 363 -1.37 -24.17 -9.05
C ASP A 363 -2.82 -24.30 -9.55
N LEU A 364 -3.67 -23.34 -9.16
CA LEU A 364 -5.12 -23.32 -9.43
C LEU A 364 -5.95 -24.43 -8.76
N LEU A 365 -5.33 -25.30 -7.96
CA LEU A 365 -5.99 -26.33 -7.15
C LEU A 365 -6.23 -25.84 -5.72
N SER A 366 -7.17 -26.47 -5.01
CA SER A 366 -7.19 -26.32 -3.54
C SER A 366 -5.91 -26.90 -2.96
N SER A 367 -5.45 -26.34 -1.83
CA SER A 367 -4.23 -26.81 -1.19
C SER A 367 -4.33 -28.27 -0.75
N GLY A 368 -5.53 -28.73 -0.39
CA GLY A 368 -5.81 -30.13 -0.06
C GLY A 368 -5.62 -31.07 -1.25
N GLU A 369 -6.18 -30.73 -2.41
CA GLU A 369 -6.00 -31.50 -3.66
C GLU A 369 -4.53 -31.51 -4.10
N TRP A 370 -3.89 -30.34 -4.06
CA TRP A 370 -2.48 -30.18 -4.39
C TRP A 370 -1.60 -31.08 -3.51
N LEU A 371 -1.83 -31.08 -2.19
CA LEU A 371 -1.09 -31.93 -1.27
C LEU A 371 -1.32 -33.42 -1.57
N GLN A 372 -2.57 -33.86 -1.76
CA GLN A 372 -2.88 -35.26 -2.06
C GLN A 372 -2.13 -35.77 -3.30
N GLU A 373 -2.06 -34.96 -4.35
CA GLU A 373 -1.31 -35.29 -5.56
C GLU A 373 0.19 -35.40 -5.26
N ARG A 374 0.75 -34.37 -4.61
CA ARG A 374 2.19 -34.22 -4.39
C ARG A 374 2.76 -35.20 -3.36
N THR A 375 1.94 -35.69 -2.44
CA THR A 375 2.35 -36.67 -1.40
C THR A 375 1.92 -38.10 -1.74
N SER A 376 1.33 -38.36 -2.91
CA SER A 376 0.79 -39.67 -3.29
C SER A 376 1.80 -40.83 -3.28
N GLN A 377 3.09 -40.51 -3.48
CA GLN A 377 4.18 -41.50 -3.50
C GLN A 377 4.82 -41.74 -2.13
N TRP A 378 4.38 -41.02 -1.08
CA TRP A 378 4.92 -41.18 0.26
C TRP A 378 4.47 -42.52 0.86
N LYS A 379 5.42 -43.29 1.39
CA LYS A 379 5.18 -44.65 1.93
C LYS A 379 4.86 -44.64 3.44
N PHE A 380 4.73 -43.47 4.03
CA PHE A 380 4.48 -43.26 5.46
C PHE A 380 3.15 -42.52 5.67
N PRO A 381 2.54 -42.60 6.86
CA PRO A 381 1.29 -41.91 7.16
C PRO A 381 1.38 -40.40 6.88
N THR A 382 0.42 -39.91 6.12
CA THR A 382 0.29 -38.49 5.77
C THR A 382 -1.12 -38.03 6.08
N HIS A 383 -1.26 -37.02 6.92
CA HIS A 383 -2.54 -36.51 7.39
C HIS A 383 -2.74 -35.08 6.91
N ILE A 384 -3.79 -34.83 6.13
CA ILE A 384 -4.11 -33.50 5.60
C ILE A 384 -5.40 -33.02 6.28
N LYS A 385 -5.28 -32.02 7.15
CA LYS A 385 -6.37 -31.43 7.95
C LYS A 385 -6.59 -29.98 7.52
N VAL A 386 -7.36 -29.82 6.45
CA VAL A 386 -7.72 -28.51 5.90
C VAL A 386 -8.82 -27.86 6.75
N ASN A 387 -8.72 -26.54 6.97
CA ASN A 387 -9.65 -25.73 7.76
C ASN A 387 -9.88 -26.27 9.19
N ALA A 388 -8.84 -26.86 9.79
CA ALA A 388 -8.89 -27.36 11.15
C ALA A 388 -9.16 -26.24 12.16
N ASP A 389 -10.04 -26.50 13.12
CA ASP A 389 -10.29 -25.56 14.21
C ASP A 389 -9.09 -25.49 15.19
N ARG A 390 -9.11 -24.48 16.06
CA ARG A 390 -8.03 -24.26 17.04
C ARG A 390 -7.84 -25.47 17.96
N ALA A 391 -8.93 -26.16 18.35
CA ALA A 391 -8.86 -27.32 19.22
C ALA A 391 -8.11 -28.48 18.55
N THR A 392 -8.41 -28.75 17.28
CA THR A 392 -7.74 -29.74 16.45
C THR A 392 -6.26 -29.39 16.26
N ALA A 393 -5.94 -28.15 15.93
CA ALA A 393 -4.56 -27.69 15.77
C ALA A 393 -3.73 -27.89 17.06
N LEU A 394 -4.29 -27.51 18.22
CA LEU A 394 -3.64 -27.70 19.51
C LEU A 394 -3.47 -29.18 19.88
N HIS A 395 -4.42 -30.02 19.51
CA HIS A 395 -4.31 -31.47 19.72
C HIS A 395 -3.14 -32.07 18.91
N VAL A 396 -2.97 -31.64 17.65
CA VAL A 396 -1.84 -32.06 16.80
C VAL A 396 -0.51 -31.60 17.39
N LEU A 397 -0.42 -30.34 17.82
CA LEU A 397 0.80 -29.79 18.42
C LEU A 397 1.19 -30.51 19.72
N SER A 398 0.22 -31.00 20.48
CA SER A 398 0.47 -31.66 21.78
C SER A 398 0.79 -33.16 21.63
N ALA A 399 0.84 -33.69 20.41
CA ALA A 399 1.08 -35.10 20.19
C ALA A 399 2.57 -35.47 20.44
N PRO A 400 2.84 -36.65 21.03
CA PRO A 400 4.21 -37.11 21.23
C PRO A 400 4.98 -37.22 19.91
N GLY A 401 6.25 -36.82 19.91
CA GLY A 401 7.11 -36.92 18.73
C GLY A 401 6.98 -35.79 17.72
N ALA A 402 6.12 -34.79 17.98
CA ALA A 402 5.88 -33.68 17.08
C ALA A 402 7.08 -32.74 16.98
N LEU A 403 7.50 -32.46 15.74
CA LEU A 403 8.39 -31.39 15.35
C LEU A 403 7.61 -30.43 14.46
N LEU A 404 7.44 -29.20 14.92
CA LEU A 404 6.79 -28.16 14.13
C LEU A 404 7.79 -27.56 13.14
N VAL A 405 7.42 -27.47 11.86
CA VAL A 405 8.33 -26.98 10.81
C VAL A 405 7.76 -25.71 10.18
N PHE A 406 8.34 -24.59 10.54
CA PHE A 406 7.99 -23.26 10.05
C PHE A 406 8.79 -22.91 8.79
N CYS A 407 8.16 -23.10 7.63
CA CYS A 407 8.80 -22.87 6.33
C CYS A 407 8.43 -21.52 5.71
N SER A 408 7.89 -20.59 6.48
CA SER A 408 7.44 -19.30 5.96
C SER A 408 8.58 -18.55 5.26
N LEU A 409 8.28 -17.97 4.10
CA LEU A 409 9.23 -17.15 3.34
C LEU A 409 9.35 -15.72 3.89
N VAL A 410 8.29 -15.25 4.54
CA VAL A 410 8.24 -13.94 5.21
C VAL A 410 7.41 -14.05 6.49
N GLU A 411 7.90 -13.49 7.59
CA GLU A 411 7.20 -13.40 8.88
C GLU A 411 7.49 -12.08 9.59
N ASN A 412 6.50 -11.59 10.34
CA ASN A 412 6.66 -10.41 11.19
C ASN A 412 6.86 -10.89 12.63
N MET A 413 5.77 -11.04 13.39
CA MET A 413 5.81 -11.64 14.72
C MET A 413 4.82 -12.82 14.80
N PRO A 414 5.21 -14.02 14.34
CA PRO A 414 4.29 -15.16 14.24
C PRO A 414 3.85 -15.67 15.62
N TYR A 415 2.55 -15.54 15.93
CA TYR A 415 1.97 -16.07 17.17
C TYR A 415 2.18 -17.58 17.35
N VAL A 416 2.13 -18.35 16.25
CA VAL A 416 2.29 -19.81 16.32
C VAL A 416 3.68 -20.20 16.86
N LEU A 417 4.71 -19.40 16.59
CA LEU A 417 6.05 -19.61 17.15
C LEU A 417 6.06 -19.38 18.67
N ALA A 418 5.40 -18.31 19.16
CA ALA A 418 5.23 -18.09 20.59
C ALA A 418 4.39 -19.19 21.26
N GLU A 419 3.32 -19.65 20.61
CA GLU A 419 2.50 -20.76 21.09
C GLU A 419 3.30 -22.07 21.16
N ALA A 420 4.16 -22.36 20.18
CA ALA A 420 5.04 -23.53 20.18
C ALA A 420 6.02 -23.51 21.35
N VAL A 421 6.64 -22.35 21.62
CA VAL A 421 7.51 -22.17 22.80
C VAL A 421 6.73 -22.41 24.10
N VAL A 422 5.56 -21.78 24.26
CA VAL A 422 4.72 -21.94 25.47
C VAL A 422 4.25 -23.39 25.66
N LYS A 423 4.10 -24.14 24.58
CA LYS A 423 3.70 -25.56 24.59
C LYS A 423 4.87 -26.54 24.63
N GLU A 424 6.11 -26.04 24.69
CA GLU A 424 7.32 -26.88 24.70
C GLU A 424 7.40 -27.84 23.50
N VAL A 425 6.90 -27.39 22.34
CA VAL A 425 6.97 -28.16 21.09
C VAL A 425 8.29 -27.78 20.39
N PRO A 426 9.19 -28.74 20.12
CA PRO A 426 10.39 -28.44 19.35
C PRO A 426 10.02 -28.01 17.93
N PHE A 427 10.80 -27.12 17.34
CA PHE A 427 10.54 -26.63 15.99
C PHE A 427 11.81 -26.32 15.21
N LEU A 428 11.69 -26.37 13.89
CA LEU A 428 12.60 -25.76 12.93
C LEU A 428 11.92 -24.54 12.30
N VAL A 429 12.66 -23.44 12.10
CA VAL A 429 12.14 -22.21 11.49
C VAL A 429 13.16 -21.54 10.59
N PHE A 430 12.73 -20.97 9.46
CA PHE A 430 13.59 -20.12 8.65
C PHE A 430 13.88 -18.79 9.33
N ASP A 431 15.12 -18.29 9.20
CA ASP A 431 15.50 -16.95 9.64
C ASP A 431 14.98 -15.88 8.67
N VAL A 432 13.67 -15.65 8.72
CA VAL A 432 13.01 -14.64 7.90
C VAL A 432 12.32 -13.59 8.75
N GLY A 433 12.43 -12.36 8.28
CA GLY A 433 11.78 -11.21 8.87
C GLY A 433 12.02 -11.05 10.37
N GLY A 434 10.97 -10.99 11.17
CA GLY A 434 11.06 -10.73 12.61
C GLY A 434 11.27 -11.98 13.48
N VAL A 435 11.47 -13.17 12.89
CA VAL A 435 11.67 -14.43 13.65
C VAL A 435 12.87 -14.35 14.59
N SER A 436 14.00 -13.84 14.11
CA SER A 436 15.21 -13.70 14.94
C SER A 436 15.03 -12.75 16.12
N GLU A 437 14.11 -11.79 16.05
CA GLU A 437 13.79 -10.90 17.17
C GLU A 437 12.95 -11.60 18.25
N MET A 438 12.27 -12.70 17.90
CA MET A 438 11.46 -13.48 18.83
C MET A 438 12.26 -14.50 19.64
N LEU A 439 13.43 -14.93 19.16
CA LEU A 439 14.19 -16.03 19.73
C LEU A 439 15.44 -15.54 20.48
N GLY A 440 15.84 -16.29 21.51
CA GLY A 440 16.92 -15.91 22.42
C GLY A 440 18.33 -16.29 21.96
N GLY A 441 18.95 -15.49 21.08
CA GLY A 441 20.40 -15.51 20.80
C GLY A 441 21.02 -16.83 20.30
N HIS A 442 22.36 -16.94 20.40
CA HIS A 442 23.17 -18.09 19.92
C HIS A 442 22.80 -19.46 20.52
N LEU A 443 21.97 -19.52 21.57
CA LEU A 443 21.56 -20.75 22.26
C LEU A 443 20.51 -21.56 21.49
N GLN A 444 19.98 -21.03 20.38
CA GLN A 444 18.87 -21.63 19.61
C GLN A 444 19.23 -21.78 18.12
N SER A 445 20.53 -21.77 17.78
CA SER A 445 21.00 -21.94 16.40
C SER A 445 20.46 -23.21 15.73
N ASP A 446 20.27 -24.28 16.50
CA ASP A 446 19.83 -25.57 15.98
C ASP A 446 18.35 -25.56 15.55
N ASN A 447 17.57 -24.59 16.03
CA ASN A 447 16.18 -24.38 15.63
C ASN A 447 16.04 -23.50 14.40
N ILE A 448 17.09 -22.75 14.03
CA ILE A 448 17.05 -21.70 13.01
C ILE A 448 17.77 -22.17 11.75
N ILE A 449 17.09 -22.05 10.62
CA ILE A 449 17.62 -22.34 9.29
C ILE A 449 17.84 -21.01 8.57
N SER A 450 19.10 -20.63 8.35
CA SER A 450 19.44 -19.30 7.84
C SER A 450 18.93 -19.03 6.41
N GLU A 451 18.87 -20.06 5.57
CA GLU A 451 18.45 -19.92 4.17
C GLU A 451 17.05 -20.55 3.95
N PRO A 452 16.06 -19.79 3.45
CA PRO A 452 14.72 -20.30 3.19
C PRO A 452 14.66 -21.10 1.87
N THR A 453 15.41 -22.19 1.80
CA THR A 453 15.51 -23.08 0.63
C THR A 453 15.12 -24.52 0.98
N ALA A 454 14.71 -25.28 -0.03
CA ALA A 454 14.39 -26.70 0.15
C ALA A 454 15.65 -27.52 0.51
N ASP A 455 16.83 -27.12 0.02
CA ASP A 455 18.12 -27.74 0.35
C ASP A 455 18.45 -27.56 1.84
N ALA A 456 18.42 -26.32 2.34
CA ALA A 456 18.72 -26.04 3.73
C ALA A 456 17.71 -26.70 4.69
N LEU A 457 16.43 -26.70 4.32
CA LEU A 457 15.39 -27.40 5.08
C LEU A 457 15.60 -28.92 5.10
N TYR A 458 15.95 -29.51 3.95
CA TYR A 458 16.27 -30.94 3.86
C TYR A 458 17.42 -31.31 4.80
N GLU A 459 18.52 -30.56 4.78
CA GLU A 459 19.68 -30.85 5.63
C GLU A 459 19.32 -30.79 7.12
N ALA A 460 18.57 -29.77 7.53
CA ALA A 460 18.10 -29.63 8.90
C ALA A 460 17.16 -30.77 9.32
N LEU A 461 16.18 -31.13 8.48
CA LEU A 461 15.28 -32.25 8.74
C LEU A 461 16.04 -33.57 8.83
N ASN A 462 16.97 -33.82 7.91
CA ASN A 462 17.80 -35.03 7.88
C ASN A 462 18.64 -35.15 9.15
N ALA A 463 19.24 -34.05 9.62
CA ALA A 463 20.02 -34.02 10.85
C ALA A 463 19.15 -34.32 12.09
N VAL A 464 18.01 -33.64 12.23
CA VAL A 464 17.10 -33.83 13.38
C VAL A 464 16.53 -35.25 13.40
N LEU A 465 16.10 -35.77 12.25
CA LEU A 465 15.51 -37.11 12.16
C LEU A 465 16.55 -38.22 12.41
N LYS A 466 17.81 -38.03 11.99
CA LYS A 466 18.92 -38.95 12.33
C LYS A 466 19.25 -38.94 13.82
N ASN A 467 19.21 -37.77 14.45
CA ASN A 467 19.42 -37.64 15.89
C ASN A 467 18.23 -38.17 16.71
N GLY A 468 17.01 -38.15 16.12
CA GLY A 468 15.77 -38.62 16.73
C GLY A 468 15.26 -37.75 17.89
N THR A 469 15.94 -36.64 18.18
CA THR A 469 15.59 -35.69 19.24
C THR A 469 15.90 -34.26 18.82
N MET A 470 15.18 -33.30 19.41
CA MET A 470 15.42 -31.86 19.24
C MET A 470 15.11 -31.10 20.52
N THR A 471 15.86 -30.04 20.79
CA THR A 471 15.63 -29.15 21.94
C THR A 471 14.48 -28.18 21.69
N THR A 472 13.73 -27.89 22.75
CA THR A 472 12.77 -26.78 22.77
C THR A 472 13.48 -25.43 22.78
N ALA A 473 12.76 -24.37 22.39
CA ALA A 473 13.28 -23.01 22.33
C ALA A 473 12.67 -22.11 23.41
N GLN A 474 13.24 -20.92 23.59
CA GLN A 474 12.73 -19.88 24.50
C GLN A 474 12.52 -18.56 23.77
N LEU A 475 11.47 -17.82 24.16
CA LEU A 475 11.24 -16.48 23.62
C LEU A 475 12.26 -15.49 24.17
N HIS A 476 12.64 -14.53 23.33
CA HIS A 476 13.47 -13.40 23.74
C HIS A 476 12.76 -12.61 24.85
N HIS A 477 13.54 -12.18 25.84
CA HIS A 477 13.02 -11.50 27.03
C HIS A 477 12.21 -10.24 26.70
N ASP A 478 12.59 -9.49 25.66
CA ASP A 478 11.87 -8.27 25.27
C ASP A 478 10.48 -8.58 24.69
N VAL A 479 10.33 -9.73 24.01
CA VAL A 479 9.04 -10.20 23.52
C VAL A 479 8.12 -10.57 24.67
N ILE A 480 8.65 -11.25 25.70
CA ILE A 480 7.90 -11.59 26.92
C ILE A 480 7.42 -10.30 27.64
N LYS A 481 8.22 -9.23 27.60
CA LYS A 481 7.88 -7.94 28.20
C LYS A 481 6.88 -7.10 27.43
N GLY A 482 6.42 -7.51 26.23
CA GLY A 482 5.50 -6.73 25.39
C GLY A 482 4.26 -6.23 26.15
N ARG A 483 3.65 -7.07 26.99
CA ARG A 483 2.51 -6.68 27.85
C ARG A 483 2.81 -5.49 28.77
N LEU A 484 3.99 -5.48 29.40
CA LEU A 484 4.40 -4.40 30.30
C LEU A 484 4.70 -3.13 29.51
N SER A 485 5.37 -3.25 28.36
CA SER A 485 5.70 -2.14 27.48
C SER A 485 4.44 -1.41 27.00
N TRP A 486 3.41 -2.16 26.57
CA TRP A 486 2.12 -1.58 26.17
C TRP A 486 1.45 -0.82 27.31
N ARG A 487 1.45 -1.37 28.53
CA ARG A 487 0.87 -0.69 29.70
C ARG A 487 1.62 0.61 30.02
N GLN A 488 2.95 0.55 30.10
CA GLN A 488 3.78 1.71 30.42
C GLN A 488 3.62 2.83 29.39
N TRP A 489 3.51 2.48 28.12
CA TRP A 489 3.29 3.46 27.07
C TRP A 489 1.93 4.18 27.23
N HIS A 490 0.84 3.44 27.47
CA HIS A 490 -0.47 4.05 27.70
C HIS A 490 -0.51 4.92 28.97
N GLN A 491 0.17 4.50 30.03
CA GLN A 491 0.33 5.32 31.24
C GLN A 491 1.05 6.65 30.92
N GLY A 492 2.14 6.61 30.15
CA GLY A 492 2.83 7.82 29.71
C GLY A 492 1.95 8.75 28.85
N VAL A 493 1.10 8.18 27.98
CA VAL A 493 0.11 8.94 27.19
C VAL A 493 -0.90 9.62 28.10
N ALA A 494 -1.45 8.91 29.09
CA ALA A 494 -2.44 9.45 30.02
C ALA A 494 -1.87 10.56 30.91
N GLU A 495 -0.66 10.38 31.44
CA GLU A 495 -0.04 11.32 32.38
C GLU A 495 0.46 12.60 31.69
N HIS A 496 1.06 12.48 30.51
CA HIS A 496 1.80 13.57 29.87
C HIS A 496 1.46 13.77 28.39
N GLY A 497 1.27 12.67 27.64
CA GLY A 497 1.13 12.70 26.18
C GLY A 497 -0.09 13.49 25.69
N LEU A 498 -1.28 13.23 26.24
CA LEU A 498 -2.52 13.84 25.78
C LEU A 498 -2.51 15.37 25.91
N ALA A 499 -2.07 15.88 27.06
CA ALA A 499 -1.99 17.32 27.31
C ALA A 499 -0.97 18.00 26.38
N GLN A 500 0.13 17.32 26.05
CA GLN A 500 1.11 17.84 25.09
C GLN A 500 0.53 17.86 23.67
N TRP A 501 -0.11 16.78 23.23
CA TRP A 501 -0.73 16.68 21.92
C TRP A 501 -1.80 17.75 21.67
N GLN A 502 -2.61 18.06 22.69
CA GLN A 502 -3.59 19.15 22.62
C GLN A 502 -2.91 20.51 22.44
N LYS A 503 -1.83 20.78 23.17
CA LYS A 503 -1.06 22.04 23.01
C LYS A 503 -0.45 22.14 21.62
N ASP A 504 0.13 21.05 21.11
CA ASP A 504 0.74 21.01 19.78
C ASP A 504 -0.31 21.25 18.68
N ASP A 505 -1.48 20.62 18.79
CA ASP A 505 -2.56 20.80 17.82
C ASP A 505 -3.13 22.23 17.85
N VAL A 506 -3.25 22.85 19.03
CA VAL A 506 -3.65 24.26 19.17
C VAL A 506 -2.59 25.19 18.57
N ALA A 507 -1.31 24.92 18.80
CA ALA A 507 -0.21 25.70 18.20
C ALA A 507 -0.19 25.56 16.68
N PHE A 508 -0.37 24.35 16.15
CA PHE A 508 -0.50 24.07 14.73
C PHE A 508 -1.69 24.82 14.12
N SER A 509 -2.87 24.72 14.74
CA SER A 509 -4.06 25.44 14.28
C SER A 509 -3.82 26.95 14.25
N LYS A 510 -3.24 27.54 15.30
CA LYS A 510 -2.88 28.96 15.32
C LYS A 510 -1.88 29.34 14.24
N ALA A 511 -0.90 28.49 13.94
CA ALA A 511 0.05 28.72 12.86
C ALA A 511 -0.67 28.73 11.50
N VAL A 512 -1.48 27.72 11.21
CA VAL A 512 -2.26 27.62 9.96
C VAL A 512 -3.22 28.82 9.81
N HIS A 513 -3.94 29.20 10.87
CA HIS A 513 -4.85 30.36 10.86
C HIS A 513 -4.10 31.70 10.78
N GLY A 514 -2.94 31.83 11.43
CA GLY A 514 -2.11 33.03 11.37
C GLY A 514 -1.39 33.20 10.02
N LEU A 515 -1.22 32.12 9.26
CA LEU A 515 -0.70 32.11 7.89
C LEU A 515 -1.77 32.41 6.84
N ALA A 516 -3.05 32.54 7.22
CA ALA A 516 -4.21 32.81 6.37
C ALA A 516 -4.27 34.23 5.77
N GLY A 517 -3.12 34.80 5.39
CA GLY A 517 -3.06 35.97 4.50
C GLY A 517 -3.42 35.65 3.03
N ALA A 518 -3.88 34.43 2.75
CA ALA A 518 -4.25 33.92 1.43
C ALA A 518 -5.74 33.55 1.36
N ASP A 519 -6.64 34.51 1.60
CA ASP A 519 -8.09 34.32 1.43
C ASP A 519 -8.51 34.13 -0.05
N ARG A 520 -7.56 34.13 -1.00
CA ARG A 520 -7.85 34.05 -2.43
C ARG A 520 -7.63 32.64 -2.95
N VAL A 521 -8.70 31.86 -3.01
CA VAL A 521 -8.80 30.73 -3.95
C VAL A 521 -9.19 31.27 -5.30
N THR A 522 -8.41 30.95 -6.33
CA THR A 522 -8.84 31.17 -7.72
C THR A 522 -9.42 29.87 -8.26
N VAL A 523 -10.70 29.89 -8.65
CA VAL A 523 -11.33 28.76 -9.35
C VAL A 523 -11.04 28.91 -10.84
N ALA A 524 -10.42 27.90 -11.43
CA ALA A 524 -10.04 27.86 -12.84
C ALA A 524 -10.81 26.75 -13.54
N HIS A 525 -11.78 27.13 -14.37
CA HIS A 525 -12.55 26.19 -15.16
C HIS A 525 -11.80 25.83 -16.44
N ILE A 526 -11.57 24.53 -16.67
CA ILE A 526 -10.94 24.05 -17.90
C ILE A 526 -11.98 23.96 -19.01
N ALA A 527 -11.70 24.51 -20.19
CA ALA A 527 -12.54 24.29 -21.36
C ALA A 527 -12.23 22.93 -22.02
N ALA A 528 -13.23 22.25 -22.58
CA ALA A 528 -13.09 20.88 -23.11
C ALA A 528 -11.98 20.70 -24.16
N ASN A 529 -11.60 21.76 -24.87
CA ASN A 529 -10.55 21.75 -25.90
C ASN A 529 -9.31 22.57 -25.51
N GLN A 530 -9.18 23.01 -24.27
CA GLN A 530 -8.03 23.78 -23.81
C GLN A 530 -6.80 22.88 -23.71
N SER A 531 -5.71 23.29 -24.35
CA SER A 531 -4.44 22.57 -24.27
C SER A 531 -3.76 22.75 -22.91
N ALA A 532 -2.88 21.80 -22.55
CA ALA A 532 -2.07 21.91 -21.33
C ALA A 532 -1.26 23.21 -21.28
N LEU A 533 -0.73 23.65 -22.42
CA LEU A 533 0.03 24.89 -22.56
C LEU A 533 -0.84 26.15 -22.39
N GLU A 534 -2.03 26.19 -22.98
CA GLU A 534 -2.99 27.29 -22.78
C GLU A 534 -3.44 27.38 -21.32
N LEU A 535 -3.67 26.25 -20.66
CA LEU A 535 -3.98 26.22 -19.23
C LEU A 535 -2.81 26.79 -18.42
N TYR A 536 -1.58 26.34 -18.71
CA TYR A 536 -0.38 26.86 -18.05
C TYR A 536 -0.26 28.38 -18.20
N HIS A 537 -0.34 28.91 -19.42
CA HIS A 537 -0.26 30.36 -19.65
C HIS A 537 -1.36 31.13 -18.92
N SER A 538 -2.59 30.60 -18.90
CA SER A 538 -3.71 31.27 -18.22
C SER A 538 -3.53 31.36 -16.69
N LEU A 539 -2.84 30.39 -16.08
CA LEU A 539 -2.66 30.29 -14.63
C LEU A 539 -1.34 30.87 -14.12
N CYS A 540 -0.28 30.79 -14.93
CA CYS A 540 1.09 31.09 -14.54
C CYS A 540 1.64 32.37 -15.19
N GLU A 541 1.06 32.78 -16.32
CA GLU A 541 1.50 33.94 -17.10
C GLU A 541 0.31 34.82 -17.57
N PRO A 542 -0.62 35.22 -16.68
CA PRO A 542 -1.86 35.91 -17.08
C PRO A 542 -1.63 37.26 -17.77
N ASP A 543 -0.47 37.89 -17.58
CA ASP A 543 -0.10 39.19 -18.16
C ASP A 543 0.89 39.09 -19.35
N ALA A 544 1.20 37.87 -19.82
CA ALA A 544 2.23 37.67 -20.85
C ALA A 544 1.71 37.90 -22.28
N VAL A 545 1.43 39.15 -22.63
CA VAL A 545 1.80 39.64 -23.96
C VAL A 545 3.26 40.11 -23.86
N VAL A 546 4.20 39.17 -23.83
CA VAL A 546 5.63 39.48 -23.87
C VAL A 546 6.11 39.37 -25.32
N PRO A 547 6.57 40.46 -25.95
CA PRO A 547 7.17 40.41 -27.28
C PRO A 547 8.38 39.45 -27.31
N PRO A 548 8.67 38.81 -28.45
CA PRO A 548 9.81 37.89 -28.55
C PRO A 548 11.11 38.61 -28.18
N GLY A 549 11.81 38.13 -27.14
CA GLY A 549 13.12 38.65 -26.70
C GLY A 549 13.22 39.10 -25.24
N GLN A 550 12.13 39.12 -24.46
CA GLN A 550 12.20 39.39 -23.01
C GLN A 550 11.83 38.17 -22.17
N LYS A 551 12.62 37.91 -21.13
CA LYS A 551 12.32 36.88 -20.12
C LYS A 551 11.06 37.29 -19.35
N ALA A 552 10.05 36.42 -19.31
CA ALA A 552 8.89 36.60 -18.46
C ALA A 552 9.35 36.75 -16.99
N LYS A 553 8.95 37.84 -16.33
CA LYS A 553 9.08 37.93 -14.87
C LYS A 553 8.05 36.96 -14.29
N VAL A 554 8.52 35.88 -13.68
CA VAL A 554 7.67 34.94 -12.93
C VAL A 554 6.94 35.74 -11.84
N HIS A 555 5.67 36.01 -12.09
CA HIS A 555 4.85 36.79 -11.16
C HIS A 555 4.42 35.91 -9.98
N SER A 556 4.69 36.46 -8.80
CA SER A 556 4.28 36.03 -7.46
C SER A 556 5.02 34.84 -6.83
N LYS A 557 5.88 35.16 -5.85
CA LYS A 557 6.18 34.32 -4.67
C LYS A 557 4.93 34.16 -3.76
N GLY A 558 3.73 34.03 -4.34
CA GLY A 558 2.45 34.08 -3.64
C GLY A 558 2.03 32.73 -3.08
N ARG A 559 1.28 32.75 -1.97
CA ARG A 559 0.65 31.58 -1.32
C ARG A 559 -0.74 31.25 -1.91
N ASP A 560 -1.04 31.77 -3.10
CA ASP A 560 -2.35 31.64 -3.73
C ASP A 560 -2.67 30.17 -4.03
N ALA A 561 -3.84 29.72 -3.59
CA ALA A 561 -4.39 28.43 -3.94
C ALA A 561 -5.21 28.55 -5.23
N ILE A 562 -5.09 27.55 -6.10
CA ILE A 562 -5.93 27.41 -7.28
C ILE A 562 -6.73 26.12 -7.18
N VAL A 563 -7.97 26.16 -7.63
CA VAL A 563 -8.82 24.98 -7.79
C VAL A 563 -9.11 24.84 -9.27
N ILE A 564 -8.54 23.80 -9.88
CA ILE A 564 -8.72 23.46 -11.28
C ILE A 564 -9.97 22.58 -11.37
N VAL A 565 -10.99 23.04 -12.10
CA VAL A 565 -12.31 22.40 -12.20
C VAL A 565 -12.58 22.00 -13.65
N PRO A 566 -12.66 20.70 -13.97
CA PRO A 566 -13.06 20.24 -15.30
C PRO A 566 -14.52 20.58 -15.64
N PRO A 567 -14.94 20.44 -16.92
CA PRO A 567 -16.34 20.56 -17.30
C PRO A 567 -17.24 19.56 -16.57
N GLY A 568 -18.48 19.94 -16.29
CA GLY A 568 -19.50 19.06 -15.70
C GLY A 568 -19.56 19.04 -14.17
N TYR A 569 -18.64 19.73 -13.49
CA TYR A 569 -18.58 19.82 -12.04
C TYR A 569 -19.20 21.09 -11.50
N THR A 570 -20.04 20.93 -10.46
CA THR A 570 -20.55 22.02 -9.63
C THR A 570 -20.17 21.79 -8.19
N VAL A 571 -19.94 22.85 -7.43
CA VAL A 571 -19.60 22.74 -6.00
C VAL A 571 -20.86 22.45 -5.18
N LEU A 572 -20.80 21.48 -4.26
CA LEU A 572 -21.92 21.12 -3.38
C LEU A 572 -22.21 22.20 -2.34
N ASP A 573 -21.16 22.81 -1.80
CA ASP A 573 -21.22 23.88 -0.81
C ASP A 573 -20.13 24.93 -1.07
N GLU A 574 -20.51 26.11 -1.55
CA GLU A 574 -19.58 27.21 -1.80
C GLU A 574 -18.83 27.70 -0.56
N SER A 575 -19.37 27.45 0.65
CA SER A 575 -18.71 27.85 1.89
C SER A 575 -17.36 27.16 2.09
N ILE A 576 -17.19 25.95 1.53
CA ILE A 576 -15.96 25.17 1.63
C ILE A 576 -14.79 25.84 0.89
N LEU A 577 -15.07 26.59 -0.20
CA LEU A 577 -14.04 27.22 -1.02
C LEU A 577 -13.17 28.18 -0.20
N LYS A 578 -13.76 28.82 0.83
CA LYS A 578 -13.04 29.71 1.75
C LYS A 578 -12.07 28.97 2.69
N ARG A 579 -12.26 27.66 2.89
CA ARG A 579 -11.44 26.83 3.78
C ARG A 579 -10.38 26.00 3.05
N LEU A 580 -10.49 25.84 1.73
CA LEU A 580 -9.51 25.11 0.93
C LEU A 580 -8.06 25.59 1.12
N PRO A 581 -7.76 26.90 1.22
CA PRO A 581 -6.40 27.35 1.52
C PRO A 581 -5.87 26.83 2.85
N GLN A 582 -6.72 26.74 3.88
CA GLN A 582 -6.35 26.24 5.20
C GLN A 582 -6.04 24.73 5.14
N ILE A 583 -6.83 23.97 4.38
CA ILE A 583 -6.60 22.52 4.17
C ILE A 583 -5.25 22.32 3.49
N LEU A 584 -4.96 23.08 2.43
CA LEU A 584 -3.71 22.99 1.68
C LEU A 584 -2.50 23.46 2.50
N GLU A 585 -2.66 24.49 3.32
CA GLU A 585 -1.60 24.98 4.20
C GLU A 585 -1.29 23.96 5.30
N ALA A 586 -2.33 23.44 5.96
CA ALA A 586 -2.20 22.40 6.97
C ALA A 586 -1.49 21.17 6.37
N SER A 587 -1.85 20.78 5.15
CA SER A 587 -1.27 19.60 4.49
C SER A 587 0.16 19.79 4.02
N SER A 588 0.58 21.02 3.71
CA SER A 588 1.98 21.34 3.38
C SER A 588 2.88 21.51 4.59
N SER A 589 2.29 21.80 5.75
CA SER A 589 2.99 22.01 7.02
C SER A 589 3.25 20.71 7.77
N THR A 590 2.63 19.61 7.34
CA THR A 590 2.91 18.27 7.86
C THR A 590 4.17 17.72 7.21
N GLU A 591 4.92 16.88 7.94
CA GLU A 591 6.20 16.35 7.46
C GLU A 591 6.09 15.49 6.18
N ASN A 592 4.88 15.06 5.81
CA ASN A 592 4.59 14.21 4.65
C ASN A 592 3.86 15.00 3.55
N GLY A 593 4.34 16.22 3.31
CA GLY A 593 3.65 17.32 2.62
C GLY A 593 2.84 16.92 1.38
N ILE A 594 1.51 17.06 1.49
CA ILE A 594 0.61 16.90 0.35
C ILE A 594 0.62 18.21 -0.44
N GLY A 595 1.06 18.12 -1.71
CA GLY A 595 1.17 19.25 -2.62
C GLY A 595 -0.13 19.56 -3.36
N ALA A 596 -1.03 18.58 -3.49
CA ALA A 596 -2.33 18.76 -4.12
C ALA A 596 -3.41 17.85 -3.54
N TRP A 597 -4.67 18.33 -3.59
CA TRP A 597 -5.84 17.58 -3.16
C TRP A 597 -6.80 17.34 -4.32
N THR A 598 -7.29 16.12 -4.42
CA THR A 598 -8.50 15.76 -5.17
C THR A 598 -9.65 15.56 -4.19
N PHE A 599 -10.88 15.49 -4.69
CA PHE A 599 -12.07 15.44 -3.86
C PHE A 599 -13.06 14.42 -4.38
N GLY A 600 -13.85 13.86 -3.47
CA GLY A 600 -15.00 13.06 -3.83
C GLY A 600 -16.06 13.86 -4.56
N VAL A 601 -16.92 13.14 -5.25
CA VAL A 601 -17.96 13.68 -6.12
C VAL A 601 -19.28 12.95 -5.84
N GLN A 602 -20.35 13.73 -5.69
CA GLN A 602 -21.71 13.20 -5.71
C GLN A 602 -22.13 12.96 -7.16
N LEU A 603 -22.49 11.71 -7.40
CA LEU A 603 -22.95 11.20 -8.69
C LEU A 603 -24.43 11.55 -8.92
N PRO A 604 -24.92 11.56 -10.17
CA PRO A 604 -26.33 11.84 -10.48
C PRO A 604 -27.33 10.89 -9.81
N ASP A 605 -26.92 9.66 -9.51
CA ASP A 605 -27.72 8.64 -8.82
C ASP A 605 -27.70 8.81 -7.28
N GLY A 606 -27.01 9.83 -6.76
CA GLY A 606 -26.90 10.13 -5.34
C GLY A 606 -25.77 9.39 -4.62
N LYS A 607 -25.08 8.46 -5.28
CA LYS A 607 -23.89 7.79 -4.72
C LYS A 607 -22.70 8.74 -4.72
N HIS A 608 -21.68 8.40 -3.94
CA HIS A 608 -20.43 9.13 -3.91
C HIS A 608 -19.30 8.30 -4.52
N SER A 609 -18.43 8.95 -5.28
CA SER A 609 -17.21 8.34 -5.83
C SER A 609 -16.02 9.22 -5.52
N TYR A 610 -14.86 8.59 -5.33
CA TYR A 610 -13.62 9.27 -5.00
C TYR A 610 -12.55 8.90 -6.04
N PRO A 611 -11.69 9.87 -6.43
CA PRO A 611 -10.58 9.57 -7.30
C PRO A 611 -9.62 8.62 -6.59
N THR A 612 -9.19 7.55 -7.26
CA THR A 612 -8.27 6.60 -6.65
C THR A 612 -6.94 6.52 -7.38
N ALA A 613 -5.86 6.64 -6.62
CA ALA A 613 -4.52 6.43 -7.13
C ALA A 613 -4.27 4.92 -7.37
N PRO A 614 -3.38 4.55 -8.30
CA PRO A 614 -2.40 5.40 -8.98
C PRO A 614 -2.93 6.18 -10.20
N THR A 615 -4.15 5.89 -10.66
CA THR A 615 -4.67 6.47 -11.91
C THR A 615 -5.41 7.80 -11.70
N TRP A 616 -5.77 8.14 -10.46
CA TRP A 616 -6.55 9.32 -10.09
C TRP A 616 -7.83 9.46 -10.93
N MET A 617 -8.48 8.32 -11.20
CA MET A 617 -9.72 8.23 -11.97
C MET A 617 -10.93 8.20 -11.03
N LEU A 618 -12.04 8.82 -11.47
CA LEU A 618 -13.35 8.60 -10.85
C LEU A 618 -14.06 7.41 -11.53
N TYR A 619 -14.69 6.58 -10.72
CA TYR A 619 -15.41 5.39 -11.17
C TYR A 619 -16.89 5.45 -10.74
N GLY A 620 -17.80 5.12 -11.65
CA GLY A 620 -19.25 5.12 -11.42
C GLY A 620 -19.85 3.81 -10.95
N GLY A 621 -19.06 2.72 -10.91
CA GLY A 621 -19.50 1.41 -10.43
C GLY A 621 -19.70 0.38 -11.54
N ASP A 622 -19.59 0.79 -12.81
CA ASP A 622 -19.50 -0.10 -13.96
C ASP A 622 -18.40 0.38 -14.94
N ASP A 623 -18.01 -0.52 -15.85
CA ASP A 623 -16.94 -0.23 -16.81
C ASP A 623 -17.39 0.74 -17.92
N GLU A 624 -18.62 1.25 -17.94
CA GLU A 624 -19.07 2.20 -18.97
C GLU A 624 -18.97 3.66 -18.48
N HIS A 625 -18.77 3.85 -17.17
CA HIS A 625 -18.89 5.14 -16.49
C HIS A 625 -17.64 5.46 -15.66
N CYS A 626 -16.60 5.99 -16.30
CA CYS A 626 -15.42 6.55 -15.63
C CYS A 626 -14.97 7.88 -16.27
N MET A 627 -14.22 8.68 -15.50
CA MET A 627 -13.58 9.87 -16.04
C MET A 627 -12.20 10.10 -15.43
N ASP A 628 -11.30 10.63 -16.25
CA ASP A 628 -9.92 10.93 -15.87
C ASP A 628 -9.75 12.34 -15.30
N ASP A 629 -10.72 13.21 -15.55
CA ASP A 629 -10.67 14.61 -15.16
C ASP A 629 -11.38 14.81 -13.84
N VAL A 630 -10.61 15.12 -12.79
CA VAL A 630 -11.09 15.37 -11.43
C VAL A 630 -10.69 16.77 -10.97
N PRO A 631 -11.49 17.45 -10.13
CA PRO A 631 -11.10 18.73 -9.56
C PRO A 631 -9.84 18.61 -8.69
N VAL A 632 -8.90 19.52 -8.88
CA VAL A 632 -7.62 19.54 -8.14
C VAL A 632 -7.41 20.89 -7.45
N LEU A 633 -7.15 20.86 -6.13
CA LEU A 633 -6.65 21.99 -5.35
C LEU A 633 -5.13 21.91 -5.24
N ILE A 634 -4.43 22.99 -5.62
CA ILE A 634 -2.96 23.05 -5.60
C ILE A 634 -2.50 24.50 -5.40
N ARG A 635 -1.27 24.71 -4.91
CA ARG A 635 -0.67 26.05 -4.86
C ARG A 635 -0.30 26.50 -6.27
N ARG A 636 -0.60 27.75 -6.63
CA ARG A 636 -0.23 28.29 -7.95
C ARG A 636 1.26 28.14 -8.21
N SER A 637 2.10 28.49 -7.24
CA SER A 637 3.57 28.39 -7.36
C SER A 637 4.02 26.94 -7.64
N THR A 638 3.47 25.97 -6.90
CA THR A 638 3.74 24.55 -7.09
C THR A 638 3.31 24.07 -8.47
N PHE A 639 2.10 24.41 -8.90
CA PHE A 639 1.61 24.07 -10.23
C PHE A 639 2.55 24.65 -11.31
N CYS A 640 2.89 25.94 -11.21
CA CYS A 640 3.70 26.61 -12.22
C CYS A 640 5.15 26.11 -12.24
N SER A 641 5.73 25.73 -11.10
CA SER A 641 7.09 25.17 -11.05
C SER A 641 7.16 23.73 -11.55
N SER A 642 6.16 22.91 -11.23
CA SER A 642 6.17 21.47 -11.54
C SER A 642 5.64 21.16 -12.95
N TYR A 643 4.87 22.06 -13.56
CA TYR A 643 4.16 21.76 -14.81
C TYR A 643 4.73 22.46 -16.07
N LEU A 644 5.57 23.51 -15.93
CA LEU A 644 6.01 24.38 -17.03
C LEU A 644 6.72 23.67 -18.19
N ALA A 645 7.74 22.84 -17.91
CA ALA A 645 8.58 22.24 -18.95
C ALA A 645 7.80 21.26 -19.82
N GLU A 646 6.78 20.60 -19.25
CA GLU A 646 6.06 19.51 -19.88
C GLU A 646 4.64 19.88 -20.33
N ALA A 647 4.12 21.06 -19.98
CA ALA A 647 2.87 21.56 -20.58
C ALA A 647 2.94 21.67 -22.12
N ARG A 648 4.16 21.75 -22.68
CA ARG A 648 4.43 21.76 -24.12
C ARG A 648 4.40 20.38 -24.78
N THR A 649 4.54 19.30 -24.00
CA THR A 649 4.57 17.91 -24.50
C THR A 649 3.18 17.27 -24.52
N PHE A 650 2.22 17.76 -23.74
CA PHE A 650 0.88 17.17 -23.66
C PHE A 650 -0.18 18.00 -24.39
N LEU A 651 -1.07 17.31 -25.11
CA LEU A 651 -2.20 17.96 -25.79
C LEU A 651 -3.24 18.51 -24.81
N ARG A 652 -3.44 17.89 -23.65
CA ARG A 652 -4.49 18.24 -22.66
C ARG A 652 -3.98 18.02 -21.24
N TYR A 653 -4.53 18.79 -20.29
CA TYR A 653 -4.29 18.60 -18.86
C TYR A 653 -4.85 17.26 -18.38
N SER A 654 -4.21 16.65 -17.38
CA SER A 654 -4.77 15.51 -16.67
C SER A 654 -4.25 15.40 -15.23
N PRO A 655 -5.11 15.10 -14.24
CA PRO A 655 -4.73 14.95 -12.84
C PRO A 655 -3.64 13.91 -12.58
N TRP A 656 -3.68 12.76 -13.27
CA TRP A 656 -2.67 11.71 -13.08
C TRP A 656 -1.26 12.18 -13.48
N MET A 657 -1.14 13.00 -14.53
CA MET A 657 0.16 13.58 -14.93
C MET A 657 0.65 14.55 -13.88
N LEU A 658 -0.24 15.40 -13.39
CA LEU A 658 0.09 16.32 -12.30
C LEU A 658 0.55 15.54 -11.05
N ALA A 659 -0.10 14.43 -10.70
CA ALA A 659 0.33 13.58 -9.59
C ALA A 659 1.74 13.00 -9.82
N LEU A 660 2.06 12.57 -11.05
CA LEU A 660 3.38 12.08 -11.42
C LEU A 660 4.46 13.17 -11.27
N PHE A 661 4.19 14.40 -11.72
CA PHE A 661 5.12 15.53 -11.57
C PHE A 661 5.29 16.00 -10.13
N LEU A 662 4.20 16.00 -9.36
CA LEU A 662 4.28 16.26 -7.92
C LEU A 662 5.20 15.23 -7.26
N ASN A 663 5.05 13.95 -7.60
CA ASN A 663 5.87 12.88 -7.03
C ASN A 663 7.35 13.04 -7.40
N GLN A 664 7.68 13.40 -8.65
CA GLN A 664 9.05 13.73 -9.07
C GLN A 664 9.62 14.93 -8.30
N ALA A 665 8.78 15.90 -7.94
CA ALA A 665 9.14 17.03 -7.11
C ALA A 665 9.08 16.73 -5.59
N GLY A 666 8.91 15.47 -5.20
CA GLY A 666 8.86 15.03 -3.80
C GLY A 666 7.57 15.40 -3.05
N MET A 667 6.51 15.78 -3.75
CA MET A 667 5.19 16.08 -3.21
C MET A 667 4.17 15.02 -3.63
N LEU A 668 3.05 14.92 -2.92
CA LEU A 668 1.97 14.00 -3.29
C LEU A 668 0.68 14.70 -3.65
N MET A 669 -0.10 14.03 -4.49
CA MET A 669 -1.53 14.26 -4.64
C MET A 669 -2.26 13.30 -3.71
N HIS A 670 -3.31 13.76 -3.01
CA HIS A 670 -4.12 12.92 -2.13
C HIS A 670 -5.62 13.20 -2.28
N SER A 671 -6.46 12.19 -2.02
CA SER A 671 -7.92 12.34 -2.02
C SER A 671 -8.44 12.78 -0.66
N PHE A 672 -9.13 13.92 -0.62
CA PHE A 672 -9.80 14.39 0.59
C PHE A 672 -11.05 13.53 0.84
N PRO A 673 -11.26 13.00 2.06
CA PRO A 673 -12.28 11.98 2.35
C PRO A 673 -13.69 12.56 2.52
N ARG A 674 -14.01 13.65 1.79
CA ARG A 674 -15.36 14.23 1.73
C ARG A 674 -15.67 14.68 0.30
N PRO A 675 -16.91 14.52 -0.15
CA PRO A 675 -17.34 15.00 -1.44
C PRO A 675 -17.52 16.52 -1.39
N LEU A 676 -16.93 17.23 -2.34
CA LEU A 676 -17.11 18.68 -2.47
C LEU A 676 -17.82 19.07 -3.75
N TRP A 677 -17.91 18.15 -4.69
CA TRP A 677 -18.43 18.41 -6.02
C TRP A 677 -19.61 17.53 -6.31
N LYS A 678 -20.47 18.02 -7.19
CA LYS A 678 -21.53 17.26 -7.83
C LYS A 678 -21.19 17.17 -9.31
N LEU A 679 -21.39 16.00 -9.90
CA LEU A 679 -21.29 15.81 -11.33
C LEU A 679 -22.70 15.91 -11.93
N ASP A 680 -22.94 16.92 -12.77
CA ASP A 680 -24.28 17.16 -13.33
C ASP A 680 -24.55 16.34 -14.60
N ASN A 681 -23.52 16.05 -15.40
CA ASN A 681 -23.62 15.21 -16.59
C ASN A 681 -22.55 14.12 -16.56
N TRP A 682 -23.00 12.87 -16.60
CA TRP A 682 -22.16 11.71 -16.81
C TRP A 682 -22.14 11.35 -18.28
N THR A 683 -21.18 11.88 -19.04
CA THR A 683 -20.97 11.40 -20.41
C THR A 683 -19.92 10.29 -20.35
N SER A 684 -20.27 9.10 -20.84
CA SER A 684 -19.30 8.04 -21.08
C SER A 684 -18.16 8.59 -21.95
N LEU A 685 -16.98 7.97 -21.86
CA LEU A 685 -16.06 7.96 -22.99
C LEU A 685 -16.83 7.50 -24.25
N GLU A 686 -16.38 7.86 -25.45
CA GLU A 686 -17.11 7.60 -26.70
C GLU A 686 -17.79 6.21 -26.74
N PRO A 687 -19.02 6.09 -27.28
CA PRO A 687 -19.78 4.84 -27.27
C PRO A 687 -18.94 3.62 -27.70
N GLY A 688 -18.72 2.66 -26.80
CA GLY A 688 -17.93 1.45 -27.05
C GLY A 688 -16.54 1.41 -26.39
N GLN A 689 -16.12 2.44 -25.65
CA GLN A 689 -14.94 2.38 -24.78
C GLN A 689 -15.34 1.91 -23.38
N SER A 690 -14.93 0.70 -22.99
CA SER A 690 -15.01 0.29 -21.59
C SER A 690 -13.84 0.90 -20.82
N CYS A 691 -14.15 1.48 -19.66
CA CYS A 691 -13.27 1.66 -18.52
C CYS A 691 -12.79 0.30 -18.07
N SER A 692 -11.91 -0.34 -18.83
CA SER A 692 -11.21 -1.50 -18.32
C SER A 692 -10.07 -0.97 -17.45
N PRO A 693 -10.15 -1.04 -16.12
CA PRO A 693 -8.98 -0.80 -15.28
C PRO A 693 -7.78 -1.69 -15.67
N ASP A 694 -8.03 -2.83 -16.30
CA ASP A 694 -7.03 -3.78 -16.81
C ASP A 694 -6.64 -3.55 -18.29
N ARG A 695 -7.35 -2.70 -19.04
CA ARG A 695 -6.89 -2.16 -20.32
C ARG A 695 -6.85 -0.65 -20.20
N PHE A 696 -5.64 -0.12 -19.96
CA PHE A 696 -5.37 1.29 -20.22
C PHE A 696 -6.08 1.73 -21.51
N PRO A 697 -6.73 2.92 -21.51
CA PRO A 697 -7.62 3.30 -22.58
C PRO A 697 -6.90 3.21 -23.93
N PRO A 698 -7.59 2.81 -25.03
CA PRO A 698 -7.04 2.87 -26.37
C PRO A 698 -6.96 4.35 -26.78
N ARG A 699 -6.06 5.12 -26.16
CA ARG A 699 -5.89 6.54 -26.47
C ARG A 699 -5.09 6.61 -27.76
N SER A 700 -5.75 7.08 -28.80
CA SER A 700 -5.25 7.39 -30.14
C SER A 700 -4.19 8.50 -30.21
N LEU A 701 -3.48 8.76 -29.10
CA LEU A 701 -2.15 9.37 -29.16
C LEU A 701 -1.20 8.24 -29.50
N SER A 702 -0.64 8.27 -30.71
CA SER A 702 0.11 7.17 -31.32
C SER A 702 0.93 6.38 -30.29
N PHE A 703 0.79 5.06 -30.33
CA PHE A 703 1.59 4.11 -29.55
C PHE A 703 3.09 4.44 -29.61
N ASN A 704 3.54 5.03 -30.73
CA ASN A 704 4.89 5.54 -30.90
C ASN A 704 5.24 6.70 -29.94
N ASN A 705 4.33 7.64 -29.64
CA ASN A 705 4.63 8.73 -28.70
C ASN A 705 4.69 8.26 -27.24
N PHE A 706 3.84 7.31 -26.83
CA PHE A 706 3.89 6.76 -25.47
C PHE A 706 5.07 5.80 -25.26
N ALA A 707 5.34 4.91 -26.23
CA ALA A 707 6.50 4.02 -26.20
C ALA A 707 7.83 4.80 -26.29
N ASN A 708 7.87 5.91 -27.05
CA ASN A 708 9.04 6.79 -27.13
C ASN A 708 9.22 7.69 -25.90
N MET A 709 8.19 7.89 -25.07
CA MET A 709 8.30 8.69 -23.85
C MET A 709 8.60 7.86 -22.60
N TYR A 710 8.05 6.64 -22.45
CA TYR A 710 8.09 5.94 -21.17
C TYR A 710 8.29 4.41 -21.21
N GLY A 711 8.58 3.81 -22.38
CA GLY A 711 8.55 2.34 -22.49
C GLY A 711 7.16 1.81 -22.13
N ASP A 712 7.05 0.51 -21.84
CA ASP A 712 5.77 -0.15 -21.52
C ASP A 712 5.03 0.58 -20.37
N SER A 713 4.08 1.44 -20.73
CA SER A 713 3.50 2.46 -19.84
C SER A 713 2.81 1.88 -18.61
N GLU A 714 2.27 0.67 -18.75
CA GLU A 714 1.70 -0.12 -17.67
C GLU A 714 2.78 -0.50 -16.65
N ARG A 715 3.93 -0.99 -17.11
CA ARG A 715 5.04 -1.39 -16.24
C ARG A 715 5.68 -0.21 -15.53
N TYR A 716 5.78 0.95 -16.20
CA TYR A 716 6.34 2.17 -15.62
C TYR A 716 5.40 2.83 -14.59
N MET A 717 4.10 2.92 -14.89
CA MET A 717 3.06 3.40 -13.96
C MET A 717 2.97 2.52 -12.72
N VAL A 718 3.02 1.20 -12.92
CA VAL A 718 3.00 0.21 -11.84
C VAL A 718 4.29 0.30 -11.01
N ASN A 719 5.46 0.46 -11.64
CA ASN A 719 6.74 0.62 -10.92
C ASN A 719 6.81 1.92 -10.10
N LEU A 720 6.30 3.04 -10.64
CA LEU A 720 6.32 4.34 -9.95
C LEU A 720 5.39 4.42 -8.74
N HIS A 721 4.32 3.61 -8.71
CA HIS A 721 3.32 3.65 -7.63
C HIS A 721 3.37 2.46 -6.67
N LEU A 722 3.78 1.26 -7.11
CA LEU A 722 3.93 0.07 -6.25
C LEU A 722 5.27 -0.09 -5.57
N ALA A 723 6.30 0.60 -6.03
CA ALA A 723 7.52 0.65 -5.28
C ALA A 723 7.54 2.03 -4.66
N PRO A 724 7.62 2.18 -3.33
CA PRO A 724 8.50 3.25 -2.94
C PRO A 724 9.86 2.68 -3.41
N PHE A 725 10.53 3.43 -4.26
CA PHE A 725 11.53 2.87 -5.14
C PHE A 725 12.48 1.89 -4.41
N PRO A 726 12.83 0.69 -4.94
CA PRO A 726 14.26 0.48 -5.01
C PRO A 726 14.72 1.67 -5.86
N ARG A 727 15.24 2.73 -5.23
CA ARG A 727 15.88 3.79 -6.01
C ARG A 727 16.81 3.07 -6.99
N PRO A 728 16.90 3.52 -8.25
CA PRO A 728 17.97 3.00 -9.09
C PRO A 728 19.24 3.09 -8.24
N ALA A 729 19.97 1.98 -8.16
CA ALA A 729 21.14 1.89 -7.31
C ALA A 729 22.11 3.04 -7.63
N ALA A 730 22.11 3.49 -8.90
CA ALA A 730 22.61 4.79 -9.32
C ALA A 730 21.70 5.41 -10.40
N SER A 731 21.47 6.73 -10.34
CA SER A 731 20.86 7.56 -11.39
C SER A 731 21.81 8.71 -11.72
N LEU A 732 22.03 9.02 -13.00
CA LEU A 732 22.90 10.12 -13.41
C LEU A 732 22.32 11.48 -12.98
N VAL A 733 21.00 11.64 -13.02
CA VAL A 733 20.34 12.89 -12.64
C VAL A 733 20.35 13.09 -11.13
N ASP A 734 19.95 12.07 -10.37
CA ASP A 734 19.87 12.17 -8.91
C ASP A 734 21.27 12.17 -8.26
N ASP A 735 22.22 11.42 -8.84
CA ASP A 735 23.59 11.29 -8.37
C ASP A 735 24.58 12.06 -9.28
N PHE A 736 24.18 13.19 -9.84
CA PHE A 736 24.99 13.93 -10.81
C PHE A 736 26.41 14.20 -10.28
N PRO A 737 27.47 13.68 -10.93
CA PRO A 737 28.82 13.80 -10.40
C PRO A 737 29.30 15.24 -10.54
N THR A 738 29.79 15.82 -9.43
CA THR A 738 30.67 17.01 -9.45
C THR A 738 32.13 16.63 -9.19
N GLU A 739 32.37 15.36 -8.83
CA GLU A 739 33.67 14.74 -8.61
C GLU A 739 33.70 13.37 -9.30
N GLN A 740 34.87 12.95 -9.76
CA GLN A 740 35.04 11.64 -10.40
C GLN A 740 34.78 10.50 -9.41
N GLY A 741 33.96 9.53 -9.79
CA GLY A 741 33.62 8.36 -8.99
C GLY A 741 32.45 8.57 -8.02
N HIS A 742 31.81 9.75 -7.98
CA HIS A 742 30.62 9.96 -7.17
C HIS A 742 29.53 8.96 -7.58
N LYS A 743 29.16 8.05 -6.66
CA LYS A 743 28.22 6.95 -6.93
C LYS A 743 28.60 6.15 -8.19
N GLY A 744 29.90 5.92 -8.39
CA GLY A 744 30.42 5.17 -9.54
C GLY A 744 30.47 5.96 -10.84
N TRP A 745 29.89 7.17 -10.93
CA TRP A 745 29.90 7.98 -12.15
C TRP A 745 31.24 8.64 -12.40
N GLN A 746 31.73 8.54 -13.63
CA GLN A 746 32.93 9.19 -14.12
C GLN A 746 32.64 9.83 -15.48
N VAL A 747 33.10 11.05 -15.69
CA VAL A 747 32.86 11.81 -16.93
C VAL A 747 34.19 12.14 -17.57
N GLY A 748 34.35 11.86 -18.85
CA GLY A 748 35.62 12.01 -19.53
C GLY A 748 35.53 11.87 -21.03
N PHE A 749 36.67 11.61 -21.65
CA PHE A 749 36.82 11.44 -23.09
C PHE A 749 37.79 10.30 -23.41
N ALA A 750 37.76 9.86 -24.66
CA ALA A 750 38.74 8.92 -25.20
C ALA A 750 39.07 9.30 -26.65
N ALA A 751 40.24 8.90 -27.16
CA ALA A 751 40.50 9.02 -28.59
C ALA A 751 39.52 8.10 -29.37
N PRO A 752 39.12 8.44 -30.60
CA PRO A 752 38.15 7.67 -31.41
C PRO A 752 38.79 6.40 -32.00
N ARG A 753 39.29 5.54 -31.10
CA ARG A 753 39.88 4.23 -31.39
C ARG A 753 39.49 3.24 -30.29
N PRO A 754 39.22 1.95 -30.62
CA PRO A 754 38.68 0.98 -29.66
C PRO A 754 39.57 0.73 -28.42
N ASP A 755 40.88 0.91 -28.57
CA ASP A 755 41.92 0.68 -27.57
C ASP A 755 42.29 1.93 -26.75
N ALA A 756 41.67 3.08 -27.05
CA ALA A 756 41.97 4.32 -26.36
C ALA A 756 41.54 4.27 -24.88
N GLY A 757 42.46 4.66 -23.99
CA GLY A 757 42.18 4.77 -22.57
C GLY A 757 41.27 5.96 -22.24
N PHE A 758 40.35 5.75 -21.28
CA PHE A 758 39.53 6.81 -20.69
C PHE A 758 40.38 7.87 -20.01
N GLN A 759 40.11 9.15 -20.29
CA GLN A 759 40.74 10.30 -19.63
C GLN A 759 39.67 11.15 -18.93
N PRO A 760 39.81 11.43 -17.63
CA PRO A 760 38.79 12.13 -16.86
C PRO A 760 38.77 13.64 -17.14
N PHE A 761 37.58 14.24 -17.16
CA PHE A 761 37.39 15.68 -17.07
C PHE A 761 37.48 16.17 -15.61
N VAL A 762 37.58 17.49 -15.45
CA VAL A 762 37.49 18.21 -14.17
C VAL A 762 36.27 19.11 -14.21
N PHE A 763 35.48 19.10 -13.15
CA PHE A 763 34.30 19.95 -13.01
C PHE A 763 34.70 21.33 -12.50
N GLU A 764 34.12 22.38 -13.09
CA GLU A 764 34.29 23.77 -12.69
C GLU A 764 32.92 24.35 -12.30
N ALA A 765 32.78 24.81 -11.06
CA ALA A 765 31.56 25.41 -10.55
C ALA A 765 31.31 26.79 -11.19
N GLY A 766 30.03 27.14 -11.39
CA GLY A 766 29.63 28.45 -11.93
C GLY A 766 29.56 29.57 -10.88
N GLU A 767 29.26 30.80 -11.33
CA GLU A 767 29.36 32.04 -10.53
C GLU A 767 28.38 32.18 -9.35
N GLU A 768 27.30 31.38 -9.27
CA GLU A 768 26.22 31.56 -8.26
C GLU A 768 26.13 30.46 -7.18
N ASP A 769 27.15 29.60 -6.99
CA ASP A 769 27.09 28.41 -6.08
C ASP A 769 25.90 27.46 -6.38
N MET A 770 25.16 27.68 -7.46
CA MET A 770 24.07 26.82 -7.91
C MET A 770 24.65 25.69 -8.79
N LEU A 771 24.43 24.44 -8.35
CA LEU A 771 24.79 23.19 -9.04
C LEU A 771 24.36 23.13 -10.52
N SER A 772 23.42 23.97 -10.95
CA SER A 772 22.93 24.05 -12.33
C SER A 772 23.83 24.83 -13.31
N SER A 773 24.88 25.49 -12.83
CA SER A 773 25.70 26.41 -13.64
C SER A 773 27.12 25.94 -13.96
N GLY A 774 27.56 24.79 -13.42
CA GLY A 774 28.92 24.29 -13.63
C GLY A 774 29.14 23.55 -14.96
N LYS A 775 30.41 23.43 -15.37
CA LYS A 775 30.82 22.79 -16.64
C LYS A 775 31.96 21.78 -16.44
N TRP A 776 32.00 20.73 -17.26
CA TRP A 776 33.14 19.80 -17.35
C TRP A 776 34.16 20.29 -18.37
N ARG A 777 35.46 20.21 -18.02
CA ARG A 777 36.57 20.61 -18.88
C ARG A 777 37.79 19.70 -18.73
N CYS A 778 38.78 19.85 -19.59
CA CYS A 778 40.02 19.08 -19.48
C CYS A 778 40.96 19.61 -18.40
N PRO A 779 41.70 18.72 -17.69
CA PRO A 779 42.57 19.12 -16.59
C PRO A 779 43.70 20.10 -16.99
N ASN A 780 44.23 19.98 -18.21
CA ASN A 780 45.50 20.60 -18.63
C ASN A 780 45.48 21.26 -20.03
N ALA A 781 44.31 21.60 -20.59
CA ALA A 781 44.23 22.04 -21.99
C ALA A 781 44.17 23.57 -22.13
N SER A 782 45.04 24.14 -22.99
CA SER A 782 44.98 25.54 -23.42
C SER A 782 43.88 25.82 -24.46
N VAL A 783 43.29 24.75 -25.01
CA VAL A 783 42.12 24.77 -25.89
C VAL A 783 41.05 23.91 -25.22
N GLU A 784 39.89 24.51 -24.94
CA GLU A 784 38.82 23.84 -24.21
C GLU A 784 38.12 22.82 -25.11
N PHE A 785 37.88 21.60 -24.60
CA PHE A 785 36.76 20.79 -25.07
C PHE A 785 35.49 21.66 -25.00
N PRO A 786 34.53 21.59 -25.95
CA PRO A 786 33.29 22.35 -25.86
C PRO A 786 32.73 22.26 -24.45
N GLY A 787 32.57 23.39 -23.74
CA GLY A 787 32.21 23.37 -22.33
C GLY A 787 30.92 22.57 -22.11
N LEU A 788 31.04 21.41 -21.47
CA LEU A 788 29.91 20.48 -21.33
C LEU A 788 29.09 20.87 -20.10
N GLN A 789 27.87 21.32 -20.35
CA GLN A 789 26.92 21.62 -19.27
C GLN A 789 26.14 20.37 -18.88
N ARG A 790 26.16 20.06 -17.58
CA ARG A 790 25.44 18.95 -16.93
C ARG A 790 25.48 17.63 -17.72
N ALA A 791 24.45 17.37 -18.52
CA ALA A 791 24.15 16.09 -19.16
C ALA A 791 24.28 16.14 -20.69
N LEU A 792 24.81 17.25 -21.23
CA LEU A 792 25.14 17.34 -22.65
C LEU A 792 26.41 16.52 -22.90
N ALA A 793 26.27 15.44 -23.66
CA ALA A 793 27.32 14.57 -24.15
C ALA A 793 27.63 14.97 -25.60
N HIS A 794 28.76 15.62 -25.82
CA HIS A 794 29.15 16.14 -27.11
C HIS A 794 30.55 15.61 -27.50
N PRO A 795 30.72 14.93 -28.65
CA PRO A 795 32.05 14.55 -29.14
C PRO A 795 32.79 15.80 -29.65
N CYS A 796 34.12 15.81 -29.61
CA CYS A 796 34.90 16.93 -30.11
C CYS A 796 35.73 16.50 -31.32
N ALA A 797 35.66 17.25 -32.41
CA ALA A 797 36.60 17.16 -33.52
C ALA A 797 36.98 18.57 -33.99
N LEU A 798 38.26 18.91 -33.91
CA LEU A 798 38.80 20.22 -34.30
C LEU A 798 39.99 20.02 -35.23
N GLU A 799 40.14 20.89 -36.24
CA GLU A 799 41.36 20.89 -37.06
C GLU A 799 42.58 21.21 -36.18
N GLY A 800 43.50 20.25 -36.01
CA GLY A 800 44.70 20.38 -35.15
C GLY A 800 44.67 19.46 -33.93
N THR A 801 45.15 19.91 -32.77
CA THR A 801 45.13 19.16 -31.47
C THR A 801 44.24 19.85 -30.44
N GLY A 802 43.06 20.32 -30.88
CA GLY A 802 42.18 21.19 -30.10
C GLY A 802 41.32 20.48 -29.04
N CYS A 803 41.02 19.19 -29.20
CA CYS A 803 40.16 18.44 -28.28
C CYS A 803 40.98 17.83 -27.14
N CYS A 804 41.38 18.66 -26.18
CA CYS A 804 42.23 18.25 -25.05
C CYS A 804 43.57 17.66 -25.47
N GLY A 805 44.18 18.24 -26.51
CA GLY A 805 45.43 17.75 -27.08
C GLY A 805 45.25 16.66 -28.14
N LEU A 806 44.01 16.28 -28.47
CA LEU A 806 43.69 15.33 -29.53
C LEU A 806 43.06 16.03 -30.74
N PRO A 807 43.22 15.48 -31.96
CA PRO A 807 42.51 15.96 -33.15
C PRO A 807 41.01 15.67 -33.11
N ALA A 808 40.63 14.58 -32.47
CA ALA A 808 39.25 14.23 -32.18
C ALA A 808 39.19 13.41 -30.90
N ALA A 809 38.08 13.52 -30.18
CA ALA A 809 37.83 12.85 -28.92
C ALA A 809 36.34 12.51 -28.78
N ASP A 810 36.06 11.25 -28.46
CA ASP A 810 34.73 10.77 -28.12
C ASP A 810 34.39 11.16 -26.68
N PHE A 811 33.13 11.50 -26.43
CA PHE A 811 32.65 11.70 -25.06
C PHE A 811 32.39 10.34 -24.41
N VAL A 812 32.79 10.20 -23.14
CA VAL A 812 32.59 8.97 -22.37
C VAL A 812 31.97 9.30 -21.01
N LEU A 813 30.76 8.80 -20.79
CA LEU A 813 30.17 8.67 -19.45
C LEU A 813 30.37 7.23 -18.98
N ARG A 814 31.10 7.05 -17.89
CA ARG A 814 31.39 5.74 -17.30
C ARG A 814 30.64 5.57 -15.99
N PHE A 815 30.04 4.40 -15.82
CA PHE A 815 29.56 3.91 -14.54
C PHE A 815 30.44 2.75 -14.07
N GLN A 816 31.15 2.94 -12.96
CA GLN A 816 31.85 1.88 -12.27
C GLN A 816 30.88 1.20 -11.29
N SER A 817 30.55 -0.06 -11.57
CA SER A 817 29.59 -0.83 -10.81
C SER A 817 30.04 -1.07 -9.38
N PHE A 818 29.19 -0.72 -8.42
CA PHE A 818 29.27 -1.16 -7.02
C PHE A 818 28.16 -2.15 -6.67
N LEU A 819 27.40 -2.64 -7.66
CA LEU A 819 26.23 -3.47 -7.45
C LEU A 819 26.64 -4.86 -6.94
N THR A 820 25.84 -5.41 -6.02
CA THR A 820 26.11 -6.72 -5.38
C THR A 820 25.26 -7.87 -5.93
N ALA A 821 24.26 -7.58 -6.77
CA ALA A 821 23.44 -8.62 -7.40
C ALA A 821 24.09 -9.17 -8.68
N PRO A 822 23.80 -10.43 -9.06
CA PRO A 822 24.35 -11.05 -10.27
C PRO A 822 23.82 -10.47 -11.58
N ALA A 823 22.75 -9.67 -11.53
CA ALA A 823 22.20 -8.98 -12.67
C ALA A 823 21.70 -7.58 -12.28
N ALA A 824 21.79 -6.66 -13.24
CA ALA A 824 21.26 -5.31 -13.14
C ALA A 824 20.40 -5.00 -14.37
N LEU A 825 19.34 -4.22 -14.17
CA LEU A 825 18.62 -3.59 -15.28
C LEU A 825 19.26 -2.22 -15.53
N PHE A 826 19.79 -2.02 -16.73
CA PHE A 826 20.28 -0.74 -17.22
C PHE A 826 19.18 -0.07 -18.03
N THR A 827 18.85 1.18 -17.70
CA THR A 827 17.96 2.02 -18.49
C THR A 827 18.63 3.34 -18.83
N MET A 828 18.53 3.79 -20.08
CA MET A 828 19.08 5.06 -20.53
C MET A 828 18.07 5.75 -21.44
N ALA A 829 17.78 7.02 -21.17
CA ALA A 829 16.97 7.88 -22.02
C ALA A 829 17.81 9.09 -22.46
N TYR A 830 17.76 9.42 -23.75
CA TYR A 830 18.56 10.52 -24.30
C TYR A 830 17.88 11.17 -25.50
N GLU A 831 18.22 12.43 -25.75
CA GLU A 831 17.77 13.21 -26.91
C GLU A 831 18.95 13.56 -27.80
N VAL A 832 18.80 13.35 -29.10
CA VAL A 832 19.79 13.73 -30.10
C VAL A 832 19.42 15.10 -30.64
N TRP A 833 20.39 16.01 -30.65
CA TRP A 833 20.24 17.36 -31.14
C TRP A 833 21.02 17.52 -32.46
N PRO A 834 20.32 17.51 -33.61
CA PRO A 834 20.94 17.55 -34.93
C PRO A 834 21.13 19.00 -35.39
N VAL A 835 22.15 19.66 -34.84
CA VAL A 835 22.48 21.07 -35.10
C VAL A 835 23.00 21.25 -36.52
N CYS A 836 23.97 20.42 -36.94
CA CYS A 836 24.61 20.51 -38.25
C CYS A 836 24.21 19.39 -39.22
N GLY A 837 23.60 18.31 -38.72
CA GLY A 837 23.02 17.26 -39.59
C GLY A 837 24.04 16.26 -40.11
N ASP A 838 24.98 15.95 -39.24
CA ASP A 838 26.28 15.43 -39.55
C ASP A 838 26.40 14.01 -38.93
N GLY A 839 25.60 13.77 -37.89
CA GLY A 839 25.31 12.48 -37.28
C GLY A 839 26.35 12.12 -36.23
N LEU A 840 25.94 11.18 -35.37
CA LEU A 840 26.76 10.66 -34.28
C LEU A 840 26.41 9.19 -34.04
N ASP A 841 27.29 8.47 -33.36
CA ASP A 841 27.00 7.11 -32.91
C ASP A 841 26.97 7.09 -31.38
N VAL A 842 25.99 6.41 -30.80
CA VAL A 842 25.94 6.15 -29.36
C VAL A 842 26.21 4.67 -29.15
N SER A 843 27.20 4.34 -28.31
CA SER A 843 27.47 2.96 -27.93
C SER A 843 27.46 2.78 -26.42
N VAL A 844 27.07 1.58 -25.99
CA VAL A 844 27.13 1.14 -24.59
C VAL A 844 28.03 -0.08 -24.54
N VAL A 845 29.12 0.01 -23.79
CA VAL A 845 30.17 -1.01 -23.71
C VAL A 845 30.35 -1.45 -22.27
N ASN A 846 30.20 -2.74 -22.00
CA ASN A 846 30.55 -3.33 -20.70
C ASN A 846 32.01 -3.80 -20.72
N ARG A 847 32.84 -3.26 -19.82
CA ARG A 847 34.23 -3.67 -19.59
C ARG A 847 34.32 -4.40 -18.25
N LEU A 848 34.51 -5.70 -18.34
CA LEU A 848 34.64 -6.57 -17.17
C LEU A 848 35.96 -6.32 -16.46
N LYS A 849 36.00 -6.64 -15.15
CA LYS A 849 37.21 -6.49 -14.32
C LYS A 849 38.44 -7.27 -14.84
N ASP A 850 38.21 -8.36 -15.58
CA ASP A 850 39.28 -9.16 -16.21
C ASP A 850 39.87 -8.51 -17.48
N GLY A 851 39.35 -7.35 -17.89
CA GLY A 851 39.76 -6.62 -19.09
C GLY A 851 38.96 -6.95 -20.34
N THR A 852 38.05 -7.93 -20.28
CA THR A 852 37.17 -8.30 -21.40
C THR A 852 36.18 -7.17 -21.70
N GLN A 853 35.95 -6.89 -22.97
CA GLN A 853 35.05 -5.84 -23.43
C GLN A 853 33.94 -6.41 -24.27
N ARG A 854 32.71 -5.99 -24.01
CA ARG A 854 31.52 -6.38 -24.76
C ARG A 854 30.70 -5.16 -25.11
N THR A 855 30.57 -4.88 -26.40
CA THR A 855 29.60 -3.89 -26.90
C THR A 855 28.20 -4.46 -26.69
N LEU A 856 27.43 -3.78 -25.85
CA LEU A 856 26.05 -4.14 -25.52
C LEU A 856 25.07 -3.54 -26.53
N MET A 857 25.38 -2.32 -26.99
CA MET A 857 24.58 -1.57 -27.95
C MET A 857 25.50 -0.65 -28.75
N SER A 858 25.19 -0.49 -30.03
CA SER A 858 25.75 0.55 -30.88
C SER A 858 24.64 1.03 -31.81
N HIS A 859 24.34 2.32 -31.76
CA HIS A 859 23.26 2.93 -32.51
C HIS A 859 23.80 4.10 -33.32
N ALA A 860 23.74 3.90 -34.64
CA ALA A 860 24.12 4.87 -35.64
C ALA A 860 22.99 5.86 -35.88
N ILE A 861 23.23 7.15 -35.63
CA ILE A 861 22.21 8.19 -35.73
C ILE A 861 22.53 9.09 -36.92
N ALA A 862 21.66 9.02 -37.93
CA ALA A 862 21.67 9.97 -39.03
C ALA A 862 20.91 11.23 -38.59
N ALA A 863 21.53 12.39 -38.73
CA ALA A 863 20.95 13.67 -38.37
C ALA A 863 20.59 14.42 -39.65
N GLU A 864 19.34 14.87 -39.79
CA GLU A 864 19.01 15.91 -40.78
C GLU A 864 19.21 17.28 -40.12
N PRO A 865 19.93 18.23 -40.75
CA PRO A 865 20.20 19.53 -40.15
C PRO A 865 18.90 20.23 -39.76
N GLN A 866 18.84 20.81 -38.56
CA GLN A 866 17.68 21.56 -38.04
C GLN A 866 16.39 20.74 -37.84
N SER A 867 16.46 19.40 -37.90
CA SER A 867 15.34 18.55 -37.51
C SER A 867 15.05 18.66 -36.01
N LYS A 868 13.81 18.36 -35.61
CA LYS A 868 13.44 18.37 -34.19
C LYS A 868 14.27 17.33 -33.43
N PRO A 869 14.69 17.60 -32.17
CA PRO A 869 15.39 16.61 -31.37
C PRO A 869 14.65 15.29 -31.32
N GLN A 870 15.38 14.19 -31.45
CA GLN A 870 14.81 12.84 -31.42
C GLN A 870 15.17 12.16 -30.10
N ARG A 871 14.15 11.69 -29.39
CA ARG A 871 14.33 10.97 -28.12
C ARG A 871 14.47 9.47 -28.38
N HIS A 872 15.43 8.86 -27.68
CA HIS A 872 15.72 7.44 -27.73
C HIS A 872 15.74 6.88 -26.31
N SER A 873 15.37 5.61 -26.16
CA SER A 873 15.45 4.87 -24.91
C SER A 873 16.12 3.51 -25.13
N VAL A 874 16.81 3.04 -24.09
CA VAL A 874 17.54 1.79 -24.07
C VAL A 874 17.25 1.09 -22.76
N GLU A 875 16.87 -0.18 -22.83
CA GLU A 875 16.70 -1.05 -21.67
C GLU A 875 17.46 -2.35 -21.90
N LEU A 876 18.37 -2.71 -21.00
CA LEU A 876 19.20 -3.90 -21.10
C LEU A 876 19.32 -4.59 -19.74
N LYS A 877 19.14 -5.91 -19.68
CA LYS A 877 19.51 -6.71 -18.51
C LYS A 877 20.97 -7.12 -18.65
N LEU A 878 21.81 -6.66 -17.71
CA LEU A 878 23.25 -6.84 -17.75
C LEU A 878 23.71 -7.75 -16.60
N PRO A 879 24.52 -8.79 -16.86
CA PRO A 879 25.31 -9.39 -15.80
C PRO A 879 26.39 -8.37 -15.42
N LEU A 880 26.26 -7.77 -14.23
CA LEU A 880 27.12 -6.70 -13.77
C LEU A 880 27.61 -7.04 -12.36
N HIS A 881 28.92 -7.12 -12.17
CA HIS A 881 29.54 -7.37 -10.87
C HIS A 881 30.19 -6.09 -10.33
N SER A 882 30.48 -6.10 -9.03
CA SER A 882 31.24 -5.00 -8.42
C SER A 882 32.64 -4.90 -9.07
N GLY A 883 32.96 -3.70 -9.58
CA GLY A 883 34.21 -3.37 -10.26
C GLY A 883 34.15 -3.40 -11.79
N ASP A 884 33.08 -3.90 -12.39
CA ASP A 884 32.85 -3.79 -13.84
C ASP A 884 32.55 -2.33 -14.22
N ASN A 885 32.89 -1.92 -15.45
CA ASN A 885 32.59 -0.58 -15.96
C ASN A 885 31.58 -0.66 -17.11
N VAL A 886 30.58 0.21 -17.11
CA VAL A 886 29.69 0.42 -18.26
C VAL A 886 29.98 1.81 -18.83
N ASP A 887 30.49 1.83 -20.05
CA ASP A 887 30.82 3.05 -20.79
C ASP A 887 29.71 3.38 -21.77
N ILE A 888 29.17 4.59 -21.66
CA ILE A 888 28.28 5.20 -22.64
C ILE A 888 29.13 6.17 -23.43
N ILE A 889 29.33 5.85 -24.71
CA ILE A 889 30.26 6.56 -25.58
C ILE A 889 29.47 7.25 -26.68
N VAL A 890 29.69 8.55 -26.84
CA VAL A 890 29.15 9.32 -27.98
C VAL A 890 30.31 9.57 -28.93
N HIS A 891 30.23 8.92 -30.09
CA HIS A 891 31.22 9.02 -31.15
C HIS A 891 30.81 10.11 -32.14
N GLY A 892 31.76 10.97 -32.50
CA GLY A 892 31.58 11.92 -33.59
C GLY A 892 31.69 11.22 -34.96
N ARG A 893 30.98 11.73 -35.97
CA ARG A 893 31.25 11.43 -37.38
C ARG A 893 32.09 12.57 -37.99
N LYS A 894 32.82 12.33 -39.10
CA LYS A 894 33.58 13.32 -39.92
C LYS A 894 34.19 14.53 -39.12
N ASN A 895 33.97 15.80 -39.53
CA ASN A 895 34.70 17.01 -39.08
C ASN A 895 34.04 17.76 -37.87
N HIS A 896 33.30 17.07 -36.99
CA HIS A 896 32.15 17.66 -36.28
C HIS A 896 32.36 18.11 -34.82
N ASP A 897 31.84 19.30 -34.51
CA ASP A 897 31.78 19.93 -33.18
C ASP A 897 30.37 20.50 -32.84
N CYS A 898 29.31 20.05 -33.51
CA CYS A 898 27.97 20.65 -33.41
C CYS A 898 26.79 19.73 -33.05
N ASP A 899 26.78 18.45 -33.46
CA ASP A 899 25.71 17.51 -33.08
C ASP A 899 26.00 16.87 -31.70
N GLY A 900 25.00 16.84 -30.83
CA GLY A 900 25.16 16.37 -29.45
C GLY A 900 24.03 15.49 -28.94
N VAL A 901 24.28 14.81 -27.82
CA VAL A 901 23.29 14.02 -27.09
C VAL A 901 23.01 14.67 -25.75
N PHE A 902 21.76 14.97 -25.45
CA PHE A 902 21.32 15.34 -24.12
C PHE A 902 20.86 14.09 -23.37
N LEU A 903 21.63 13.65 -22.37
CA LEU A 903 21.26 12.52 -21.53
C LEU A 903 20.14 12.95 -20.59
N ILE A 904 18.95 12.39 -20.74
CA ILE A 904 17.81 12.69 -19.88
C ILE A 904 18.03 12.04 -18.52
N ASP A 905 18.28 10.73 -18.51
CA ASP A 905 18.79 10.03 -17.35
C ASP A 905 19.44 8.69 -17.77
N VAL A 906 20.34 8.19 -16.92
CA VAL A 906 20.96 6.88 -17.03
C VAL A 906 20.86 6.22 -15.66
N GLN A 907 20.23 5.05 -15.60
CA GLN A 907 19.90 4.39 -14.34
C GLN A 907 20.34 2.93 -14.35
N PHE A 908 20.76 2.46 -13.17
CA PHE A 908 21.07 1.06 -12.90
C PHE A 908 20.20 0.55 -11.77
N TRP A 909 19.42 -0.49 -12.01
CA TRP A 909 18.55 -1.11 -11.01
C TRP A 909 19.10 -2.48 -10.62
N GLN A 910 19.11 -2.78 -9.34
CA GLN A 910 19.61 -4.05 -8.84
C GLN A 910 18.52 -5.14 -8.90
N ASP A 911 18.77 -6.24 -9.62
CA ASP A 911 17.87 -7.39 -9.62
C ASP A 911 18.05 -8.17 -8.30
N ALA A 912 17.21 -7.86 -7.31
CA ALA A 912 17.24 -8.52 -6.01
C ALA A 912 16.88 -10.02 -6.05
N GLN A 913 16.48 -10.58 -7.22
CA GLN A 913 15.89 -11.92 -7.30
C GLN A 913 16.59 -12.89 -8.26
N GLY A 914 17.87 -12.73 -8.58
CA GLY A 914 18.71 -13.82 -9.14
C GLY A 914 18.08 -14.66 -10.27
N SER A 915 17.21 -14.06 -11.09
CA SER A 915 16.41 -14.79 -12.08
C SER A 915 17.24 -14.96 -13.36
N SER A 916 17.94 -16.08 -13.46
CA SER A 916 18.83 -16.42 -14.56
C SER A 916 18.11 -17.07 -15.76
N ARG A 917 16.81 -16.80 -15.98
CA ARG A 917 16.08 -17.28 -17.16
C ARG A 917 15.03 -16.27 -17.62
N LEU A 918 15.36 -15.56 -18.71
CA LEU A 918 14.47 -15.18 -19.82
C LEU A 918 15.34 -14.98 -21.06
#